data_AF-L9KUM1-F1
#
_entry.id   AF-L9KUM1-F1
#
_cell.length_a   1.000
_cell.length_b   1.000
_cell.length_c   1.000
_cell.angle_alpha   90.00
_cell.angle_beta   90.00
_cell.angle_gamma   90.00
#
_symmetry.space_group_name_H-M   'P 1'
#
loop_
_entity.id
_entity.type
_entity.pdbx_description
1 polymer ?
#
loop_
_entity_poly.entity_id
_entity_poly.type
_entity_poly.pdbx_seq_one_letter_code
_entity_poly.pdbx_strand_id
1 'polypeptide(L)'
;MKLSVSSPTGTMSKRVAVIGAGVSGLAAIRSCLEEGLEPTCFERSNDIGGLWKFSTLVSSIKKCPSFLETGQWVIVTEKDGKQEFAVFDAVMVCSGHHVYPNLPTDSFPGLDKFQGSHFHSRDYKGGKRVLVIGLGNSGSDIAVELSHLATQVIISTRSGSWVMSRVWDDGYPWDMLYVTRFASFLRNILPSFVSDWLYVKKMNTWFKHENYGLMPLNGPLRKEPVFNDELPARILCGTVSIKPNVKEFTETAAIFEDGTVFKDIDCVIFATGYSYAYPFLDDSIIKSRNNEVTLFKGIFPPLMEKPTLAVIGLVQSLGAAIPTADLQARWAAKVFANLCTLPTTNEMMDDIDEKMGKKLKWFGQSQTLQTDYITYMDELGSFIGAKPSVLWLLLTDPRLAMEVYFGPCSPYQFRLMGPGKWDGARNAILTQWDRTVKPTRTRTVETKVPFLILMSLSWRNGKSPGPGMGSSSGRARGGQETMTKKVAVIGAGVSGLISLKCCVDEGLEPICFERTEDIGGLWRFKENVEDGRASIYQSVITNTSKEMSCFSDFPMPEDFPNFLHNSKLLEYFRIFSTKFDLRKYIQFQTTVLTVKRRPDFPSSGQWEVVTESNGRERSAVFDAVMVCSGHHILPHIPLKSFPGIERFKGQYFHSRQYKHPDGFERNRILVIGIGNSASDIAVELSRRAAQVQRPPTQGDGTGKRAVEKQRKDSTELPQGLTLPGVGDVAEVIGNGRTRIPSGRTVSGIGFEMPPSKHDDPPHCPQVFISTRQGSWVMSRISEDGYPWDMVFHTRFSSTLRNVLPRTALKWMMERQMNRWFNHENYGLEPQNKYLMKEPVLNDDLPSRLLYGAIKVKPRVKELTETSAIFEDDTEENIDVIVFATGYTFSFPFLEDSLVQVEDNMVSLYKYIFPPHLEKSTLACIGLIQPLGSIFPTVELQARWVTRVFKDSLVQVEDNMVSLYKYIFPPHLEKSTLACIGLIQPLGSIFPTVELQARWVTRVFKVQVQTLLHGQSQNAGMAAPGAQQHGSADRFGESQSQILQTNYIDYLDELASEIGAKPDFASLLLRDPTLAVKLYFGPCNSYQYRLAGPGRWDGARDAIFTQKQRILKPLKTRALRTSSHCPVSSLWKILGLLAVIVAFFFPLQWS
;
A
#
# COMPACT_ATOMS: atom_id res chain seq x y z
N MET A 1 5.51 35.97 -32.35
CA MET A 1 5.59 35.99 -33.83
C MET A 1 4.17 35.92 -34.37
N LYS A 2 3.76 36.79 -35.30
CA LYS A 2 2.45 36.65 -35.97
C LYS A 2 2.55 35.56 -37.04
N LEU A 3 1.80 34.47 -36.88
CA LEU A 3 1.55 33.51 -37.97
C LEU A 3 0.41 34.06 -38.83
N SER A 4 0.75 34.73 -39.93
CA SER A 4 -0.23 35.14 -40.94
C SER A 4 -0.56 33.94 -41.83
N VAL A 5 -1.68 33.26 -41.56
CA VAL A 5 -2.29 32.35 -42.52
C VAL A 5 -3.02 33.20 -43.56
N SER A 6 -2.53 33.23 -44.79
CA SER A 6 -3.16 33.94 -45.90
C SER A 6 -4.41 33.18 -46.37
N SER A 7 -5.59 33.64 -45.94
CA SER A 7 -6.88 33.18 -46.48
C SER A 7 -7.00 33.55 -47.97
N PRO A 8 -7.32 32.60 -48.88
CA PRO A 8 -7.58 32.87 -50.28
C PRO A 8 -9.08 33.17 -50.57
N THR A 9 -9.83 33.75 -49.64
CA THR A 9 -11.16 34.36 -49.90
C THR A 9 -11.35 35.63 -49.07
N GLY A 10 -11.89 36.69 -49.70
CA GLY A 10 -12.07 38.03 -49.10
C GLY A 10 -13.22 38.17 -48.08
N THR A 11 -13.56 37.10 -47.37
CA THR A 11 -14.53 37.11 -46.26
C THR A 11 -13.82 37.39 -44.94
N MET A 12 -14.26 38.40 -44.19
CA MET A 12 -13.77 38.62 -42.82
C MET A 12 -13.98 37.36 -41.97
N SER A 13 -12.97 36.98 -41.17
CA SER A 13 -13.10 35.87 -40.23
C SER A 13 -14.04 36.25 -39.08
N LYS A 14 -14.86 35.28 -38.63
CA LYS A 14 -15.75 35.46 -37.48
C LYS A 14 -14.94 35.49 -36.19
N ARG A 15 -15.17 36.49 -35.35
CA ARG A 15 -14.51 36.67 -34.06
C ARG A 15 -15.27 35.91 -32.97
N VAL A 16 -14.58 35.05 -32.22
CA VAL A 16 -15.17 34.19 -31.18
C VAL A 16 -14.63 34.58 -29.81
N ALA A 17 -15.50 34.83 -28.84
CA ALA A 17 -15.10 35.02 -27.44
C ALA A 17 -14.99 33.65 -26.74
N VAL A 18 -13.85 33.37 -26.11
CA VAL A 18 -13.64 32.16 -25.28
C VAL A 18 -13.52 32.59 -23.81
N ILE A 19 -14.37 32.04 -22.94
CA ILE A 19 -14.46 32.45 -21.53
C ILE A 19 -13.82 31.38 -20.65
N GLY A 20 -12.59 31.63 -20.16
CA GLY A 20 -11.79 30.73 -19.34
C GLY A 20 -10.71 29.96 -20.12
N ALA A 21 -9.50 29.90 -19.55
CA ALA A 21 -8.29 29.34 -20.14
C ALA A 21 -7.97 27.88 -19.74
N GLY A 22 -8.92 27.20 -19.09
CA GLY A 22 -8.75 25.78 -18.74
C GLY A 22 -8.68 24.85 -19.96
N VAL A 23 -8.63 23.53 -19.71
CA VAL A 23 -8.61 22.48 -20.76
C VAL A 23 -9.64 22.74 -21.88
N SER A 24 -10.88 23.06 -21.51
CA SER A 24 -11.95 23.43 -22.44
C SER A 24 -11.62 24.64 -23.32
N GLY A 25 -11.03 25.68 -22.73
CA GLY A 25 -10.66 26.92 -23.42
C GLY A 25 -9.51 26.71 -24.41
N LEU A 26 -8.49 25.94 -24.01
CA LEU A 26 -7.38 25.58 -24.90
C LEU A 26 -7.87 24.73 -26.09
N ALA A 27 -8.76 23.76 -25.84
CA ALA A 27 -9.41 22.97 -26.89
C ALA A 27 -10.28 23.85 -27.82
N ALA A 28 -11.04 24.79 -27.26
CA ALA A 28 -11.87 25.75 -27.99
C ALA A 28 -11.04 26.66 -28.91
N ILE A 29 -9.97 27.30 -28.38
CA ILE A 29 -9.07 28.16 -29.15
C ILE A 29 -8.43 27.39 -30.29
N ARG A 30 -7.88 26.20 -30.01
CA ARG A 30 -7.28 25.35 -31.05
C ARG A 30 -8.30 25.00 -32.14
N SER A 31 -9.50 24.59 -31.76
CA SER A 31 -10.55 24.21 -32.71
C SER A 31 -11.02 25.40 -33.55
N CYS A 32 -11.13 26.59 -32.95
CA CYS A 32 -11.44 27.82 -33.69
C CYS A 32 -10.38 28.13 -34.76
N LEU A 33 -9.09 28.01 -34.41
CA LEU A 33 -7.99 28.23 -35.35
C LEU A 33 -7.93 27.16 -36.46
N GLU A 34 -8.22 25.88 -36.14
CA GLU A 34 -8.30 24.79 -37.13
C GLU A 34 -9.42 25.03 -38.17
N GLU A 35 -10.50 25.74 -37.82
CA GLU A 35 -11.63 26.07 -38.70
C GLU A 35 -11.59 27.52 -39.26
N GLY A 36 -10.49 28.25 -39.08
CA GLY A 36 -10.29 29.59 -39.65
C GLY A 36 -11.04 30.74 -38.94
N LEU A 37 -11.48 30.53 -37.70
CA LEU A 37 -12.13 31.53 -36.84
C LEU A 37 -11.08 32.33 -36.04
N GLU A 38 -11.43 33.53 -35.56
CA GLU A 38 -10.56 34.39 -34.74
C GLU A 38 -10.94 34.34 -33.24
N PRO A 39 -10.38 33.42 -32.42
CA PRO A 39 -10.67 33.37 -30.99
C PRO A 39 -9.96 34.48 -30.21
N THR A 40 -10.66 35.10 -29.26
CA THR A 40 -10.12 35.95 -28.20
C THR A 40 -10.49 35.33 -26.86
N CYS A 41 -9.50 35.03 -26.01
CA CYS A 41 -9.77 34.41 -24.72
C CYS A 41 -9.61 35.38 -23.54
N PHE A 42 -10.54 35.24 -22.59
CA PHE A 42 -10.63 36.01 -21.35
C PHE A 42 -10.38 35.09 -20.16
N GLU A 43 -9.45 35.46 -19.29
CA GLU A 43 -9.07 34.70 -18.09
C GLU A 43 -8.87 35.63 -16.90
N ARG A 44 -9.29 35.16 -15.71
CA ARG A 44 -9.22 35.88 -14.44
C ARG A 44 -7.83 35.77 -13.80
N SER A 45 -7.11 34.68 -14.05
CA SER A 45 -5.72 34.49 -13.64
C SER A 45 -4.72 35.20 -14.56
N ASN A 46 -3.45 35.29 -14.13
CA ASN A 46 -2.34 35.91 -14.87
C ASN A 46 -1.38 34.87 -15.50
N ASP A 47 -1.80 33.61 -15.65
CA ASP A 47 -0.93 32.51 -16.10
C ASP A 47 -1.49 31.78 -17.35
N ILE A 48 -0.58 31.34 -18.21
CA ILE A 48 -0.69 30.68 -19.54
C ILE A 48 -1.68 31.33 -20.55
N GLY A 49 -1.32 31.85 -21.72
CA GLY A 49 -0.02 32.06 -22.40
C GLY A 49 -0.13 31.76 -23.92
N GLY A 50 -0.07 32.69 -24.90
CA GLY A 50 0.11 34.14 -24.88
C GLY A 50 -0.67 34.95 -25.97
N LEU A 51 -2.00 34.78 -26.12
CA LEU A 51 -2.92 35.56 -26.96
C LEU A 51 -4.16 36.07 -26.14
N TRP A 52 -3.93 36.42 -24.87
CA TRP A 52 -4.98 36.50 -23.82
C TRP A 52 -5.11 37.91 -23.26
N LYS A 53 -6.34 38.28 -22.85
CA LYS A 53 -6.55 39.35 -21.87
C LYS A 53 -6.55 38.75 -20.46
N PHE A 54 -5.37 38.70 -19.85
CA PHE A 54 -5.21 38.39 -18.42
C PHE A 54 -5.80 39.50 -17.53
N SER A 55 -6.01 39.23 -16.23
CA SER A 55 -6.59 40.18 -15.25
C SER A 55 -7.96 40.76 -15.64
N THR A 56 -8.72 40.07 -16.50
CA THR A 56 -9.96 40.61 -17.08
C THR A 56 -11.16 39.76 -16.68
N LEU A 57 -12.03 40.29 -15.82
CA LEU A 57 -13.25 39.62 -15.38
C LEU A 57 -14.37 39.86 -16.41
N VAL A 58 -14.92 38.81 -17.01
CA VAL A 58 -16.15 38.95 -17.81
C VAL A 58 -17.33 39.11 -16.85
N SER A 59 -17.87 40.33 -16.78
CA SER A 59 -18.95 40.69 -15.86
C SER A 59 -20.33 40.50 -16.47
N SER A 60 -20.47 40.57 -17.79
CA SER A 60 -21.74 40.30 -18.47
C SER A 60 -21.56 39.93 -19.95
N ILE A 61 -22.43 39.06 -20.46
CA ILE A 61 -22.55 38.62 -21.84
C ILE A 61 -24.00 38.86 -22.27
N LYS A 62 -24.20 39.72 -23.27
CA LYS A 62 -25.54 40.15 -23.72
C LYS A 62 -25.70 39.96 -25.22
N LYS A 63 -26.92 39.64 -25.67
CA LYS A 63 -27.30 39.68 -27.09
C LYS A 63 -27.17 41.13 -27.60
N CYS A 64 -26.63 41.35 -28.80
CA CYS A 64 -26.73 42.65 -29.47
C CYS A 64 -28.21 43.02 -29.74
N PRO A 65 -28.58 44.31 -29.82
CA PRO A 65 -29.94 44.71 -30.22
C PRO A 65 -30.38 44.12 -31.57
N SER A 66 -29.44 43.88 -32.49
CA SER A 66 -29.64 43.26 -33.80
C SER A 66 -29.44 41.73 -33.82
N PHE A 67 -29.48 41.03 -32.68
CA PHE A 67 -29.13 39.60 -32.58
C PHE A 67 -29.94 38.68 -33.51
N LEU A 68 -31.22 38.99 -33.77
CA LEU A 68 -32.06 38.20 -34.69
C LEU A 68 -31.54 38.21 -36.14
N GLU A 69 -30.84 39.26 -36.53
CA GLU A 69 -30.21 39.40 -37.85
C GLU A 69 -28.77 38.89 -37.82
N THR A 70 -27.98 39.33 -36.84
CA THR A 70 -26.51 39.18 -36.81
C THR A 70 -26.00 37.98 -36.01
N GLY A 71 -26.73 37.54 -34.98
CA GLY A 71 -26.27 36.53 -34.00
C GLY A 71 -25.15 37.01 -33.07
N GLN A 72 -24.83 38.31 -33.06
CA GLN A 72 -23.65 38.87 -32.37
C GLN A 72 -23.88 39.16 -30.87
N TRP A 73 -22.79 39.07 -30.11
CA TRP A 73 -22.75 39.20 -28.65
C TRP A 73 -21.93 40.41 -28.21
N VAL A 74 -22.43 41.15 -27.21
CA VAL A 74 -21.66 42.16 -26.46
C VAL A 74 -21.08 41.50 -25.22
N ILE A 75 -19.75 41.52 -25.12
CA ILE A 75 -19.01 41.06 -23.93
C ILE A 75 -18.58 42.29 -23.12
N VAL A 76 -18.99 42.33 -21.86
CA VAL A 76 -18.61 43.35 -20.88
C VAL A 76 -17.50 42.79 -20.00
N THR A 77 -16.42 43.55 -19.90
CA THR A 77 -15.09 43.08 -19.49
C THR A 77 -14.54 44.08 -18.49
N GLU A 78 -14.41 43.69 -17.23
CA GLU A 78 -13.90 44.53 -16.16
C GLU A 78 -12.41 44.27 -15.92
N LYS A 79 -11.62 45.34 -15.99
CA LYS A 79 -10.18 45.32 -15.72
C LYS A 79 -9.81 46.59 -14.94
N ASP A 80 -9.10 46.43 -13.82
CA ASP A 80 -8.67 47.53 -12.95
C ASP A 80 -9.82 48.49 -12.54
N GLY A 81 -11.03 47.95 -12.34
CA GLY A 81 -12.25 48.70 -12.03
C GLY A 81 -12.88 49.47 -13.20
N LYS A 82 -12.37 49.31 -14.43
CA LYS A 82 -12.92 49.91 -15.66
C LYS A 82 -13.61 48.86 -16.51
N GLN A 83 -14.77 49.22 -17.07
CA GLN A 83 -15.51 48.36 -18.00
C GLN A 83 -15.13 48.66 -19.45
N GLU A 84 -14.69 47.63 -20.16
CA GLU A 84 -14.52 47.59 -21.61
C GLU A 84 -15.66 46.79 -22.25
N PHE A 85 -15.99 47.14 -23.50
CA PHE A 85 -17.03 46.48 -24.28
C PHE A 85 -16.43 45.99 -25.61
N ALA A 86 -16.75 44.76 -25.99
CA ALA A 86 -16.33 44.21 -27.28
C ALA A 86 -17.43 43.33 -27.90
N VAL A 87 -17.65 43.49 -29.20
CA VAL A 87 -18.61 42.69 -29.98
C VAL A 87 -17.92 41.45 -30.56
N PHE A 88 -18.61 40.31 -30.56
CA PHE A 88 -18.14 39.03 -31.11
C PHE A 88 -19.27 38.32 -31.88
N ASP A 89 -18.91 37.51 -32.87
CA ASP A 89 -19.85 36.77 -33.72
C ASP A 89 -20.33 35.46 -33.07
N ALA A 90 -19.55 34.92 -32.13
CA ALA A 90 -19.95 33.77 -31.31
C ALA A 90 -19.23 33.74 -29.95
N VAL A 91 -19.72 32.91 -29.03
CA VAL A 91 -19.21 32.77 -27.66
C VAL A 91 -19.07 31.29 -27.28
N MET A 92 -17.93 30.93 -26.68
CA MET A 92 -17.69 29.62 -26.04
C MET A 92 -17.45 29.80 -24.54
N VAL A 93 -18.37 29.31 -23.71
CA VAL A 93 -18.24 29.32 -22.26
C VAL A 93 -17.43 28.09 -21.81
N CYS A 94 -16.21 28.31 -21.34
CA CYS A 94 -15.22 27.29 -21.00
C CYS A 94 -14.82 27.31 -19.52
N SER A 95 -15.60 28.00 -18.67
CA SER A 95 -15.32 28.20 -17.23
C SER A 95 -15.39 26.93 -16.37
N GLY A 96 -15.83 25.80 -16.93
CA GLY A 96 -16.03 24.55 -16.21
C GLY A 96 -17.14 24.62 -15.17
N HIS A 97 -17.19 23.60 -14.30
CA HIS A 97 -18.33 23.34 -13.43
C HIS A 97 -17.96 23.13 -11.94
N HIS A 98 -16.71 23.47 -11.57
CA HIS A 98 -16.18 23.38 -10.19
C HIS A 98 -15.80 24.76 -9.64
N VAL A 99 -16.65 25.78 -9.85
CA VAL A 99 -16.34 27.18 -9.54
C VAL A 99 -16.91 27.61 -8.18
N TYR A 100 -18.19 27.32 -7.92
CA TYR A 100 -18.92 27.80 -6.74
C TYR A 100 -19.04 26.68 -5.69
N PRO A 101 -18.35 26.75 -4.55
CA PRO A 101 -18.36 25.69 -3.55
C PRO A 101 -19.75 25.54 -2.91
N ASN A 102 -20.23 24.31 -2.75
CA ASN A 102 -21.49 24.03 -2.08
C ASN A 102 -21.24 23.77 -0.59
N LEU A 103 -21.53 24.75 0.27
CA LEU A 103 -21.48 24.63 1.73
C LEU A 103 -22.91 24.53 2.30
N PRO A 104 -23.40 23.33 2.64
CA PRO A 104 -24.76 23.15 3.16
C PRO A 104 -24.83 23.43 4.67
N THR A 105 -24.58 24.68 5.09
CA THR A 105 -24.58 25.11 6.51
C THR A 105 -25.88 24.74 7.21
N ASP A 106 -27.01 24.96 6.56
CA ASP A 106 -28.35 24.82 7.13
C ASP A 106 -28.77 23.34 7.29
N SER A 107 -27.98 22.41 6.74
CA SER A 107 -28.22 20.96 6.83
C SER A 107 -27.65 20.32 8.10
N PHE A 108 -26.90 21.07 8.92
CA PHE A 108 -26.19 20.55 10.09
C PHE A 108 -26.52 21.35 11.36
N PRO A 109 -27.50 20.90 12.17
CA PRO A 109 -27.85 21.55 13.42
C PRO A 109 -26.65 21.71 14.36
N GLY A 110 -26.49 22.90 14.95
CA GLY A 110 -25.42 23.20 15.90
C GLY A 110 -24.08 23.60 15.28
N LEU A 111 -23.94 23.59 13.94
CA LEU A 111 -22.72 24.04 13.25
C LEU A 111 -22.42 25.53 13.52
N ASP A 112 -23.46 26.33 13.77
CA ASP A 112 -23.41 27.72 14.21
C ASP A 112 -22.68 27.92 15.56
N LYS A 113 -22.64 26.88 16.40
CA LYS A 113 -22.01 26.88 17.73
C LYS A 113 -20.62 26.27 17.74
N PHE A 114 -20.21 25.65 16.63
CA PHE A 114 -18.94 24.95 16.54
C PHE A 114 -17.76 25.93 16.57
N GLN A 115 -16.89 25.81 17.57
CA GLN A 115 -15.78 26.73 17.80
C GLN A 115 -14.56 26.45 16.89
N GLY A 116 -14.50 25.25 16.29
CA GLY A 116 -13.45 24.87 15.36
C GLY A 116 -13.62 25.48 13.97
N SER A 117 -12.58 25.39 13.15
CA SER A 117 -12.62 25.89 11.77
C SER A 117 -13.53 25.04 10.89
N HIS A 118 -14.28 25.65 9.97
CA HIS A 118 -15.01 24.90 8.95
C HIS A 118 -14.99 25.63 7.60
N PHE A 119 -14.80 24.87 6.52
CA PHE A 119 -14.65 25.41 5.17
C PHE A 119 -14.89 24.34 4.10
N HIS A 120 -15.00 24.75 2.83
CA HIS A 120 -15.07 23.83 1.71
C HIS A 120 -13.70 23.21 1.41
N SER A 121 -13.70 21.99 0.89
CA SER A 121 -12.53 21.25 0.35
C SER A 121 -11.65 22.04 -0.63
N ARG A 122 -12.12 23.16 -1.18
CA ARG A 122 -11.34 24.09 -2.02
C ARG A 122 -10.25 24.83 -1.25
N ASP A 123 -10.55 25.20 -0.01
CA ASP A 123 -9.79 26.18 0.78
C ASP A 123 -9.08 25.50 1.97
N TYR A 124 -8.87 24.18 1.86
CA TYR A 124 -8.55 23.34 3.01
C TYR A 124 -7.16 23.60 3.60
N LYS A 125 -7.07 23.40 4.90
CA LYS A 125 -5.87 23.58 5.74
C LYS A 125 -5.76 22.40 6.69
N GLY A 126 -4.55 22.15 7.20
CA GLY A 126 -4.30 21.08 8.16
C GLY A 126 -4.97 21.29 9.52
N GLY A 127 -5.15 20.20 10.27
CA GLY A 127 -5.65 20.14 11.64
C GLY A 127 -5.23 18.83 12.29
N LYS A 128 -5.30 18.70 13.62
CA LYS A 128 -4.90 17.46 14.32
C LYS A 128 -6.04 16.45 14.36
N ARG A 129 -7.29 16.89 14.43
CA ARG A 129 -8.51 16.07 14.47
C ARG A 129 -9.50 16.64 13.46
N VAL A 130 -9.66 15.92 12.35
CA VAL A 130 -10.33 16.44 11.15
C VAL A 130 -11.55 15.60 10.80
N LEU A 131 -12.68 16.26 10.57
CA LEU A 131 -13.90 15.65 10.05
C LEU A 131 -14.13 16.08 8.59
N VAL A 132 -14.03 15.14 7.66
CA VAL A 132 -14.37 15.36 6.25
C VAL A 132 -15.82 14.92 6.01
N ILE A 133 -16.65 15.82 5.52
CA ILE A 133 -18.07 15.55 5.20
C ILE A 133 -18.22 15.38 3.70
N GLY A 134 -18.54 14.16 3.27
CA GLY A 134 -18.69 13.79 1.87
C GLY A 134 -17.57 12.86 1.37
N LEU A 135 -17.97 11.80 0.66
CA LEU A 135 -17.06 10.84 0.02
C LEU A 135 -17.17 11.00 -1.51
N GLY A 136 -16.36 11.90 -2.03
CA GLY A 136 -16.01 12.04 -3.46
C GLY A 136 -14.49 12.07 -3.62
N ASN A 137 -13.97 12.22 -4.84
CA ASN A 137 -12.52 12.22 -5.12
C ASN A 137 -11.74 13.18 -4.18
N SER A 138 -12.08 14.47 -4.16
CA SER A 138 -11.43 15.46 -3.28
C SER A 138 -11.55 15.13 -1.78
N GLY A 139 -12.70 14.62 -1.33
CA GLY A 139 -12.90 14.23 0.08
C GLY A 139 -12.03 13.04 0.48
N SER A 140 -11.86 12.07 -0.41
CA SER A 140 -10.96 10.92 -0.21
C SER A 140 -9.50 11.35 -0.19
N ASP A 141 -9.08 12.16 -1.17
CA ASP A 141 -7.69 12.58 -1.32
C ASP A 141 -7.24 13.47 -0.14
N ILE A 142 -8.07 14.45 0.25
CA ILE A 142 -7.83 15.28 1.44
C ILE A 142 -7.79 14.43 2.72
N ALA A 143 -8.69 13.46 2.88
CA ALA A 143 -8.69 12.60 4.05
C ALA A 143 -7.42 11.73 4.15
N VAL A 144 -6.94 11.20 3.02
CA VAL A 144 -5.69 10.44 2.95
C VAL A 144 -4.48 11.33 3.20
N GLU A 145 -4.37 12.49 2.55
CA GLU A 145 -3.26 13.43 2.73
C GLU A 145 -3.17 13.89 4.20
N LEU A 146 -4.29 14.30 4.79
CA LEU A 146 -4.34 14.71 6.19
C LEU A 146 -4.10 13.55 7.15
N SER A 147 -4.39 12.29 6.80
CA SER A 147 -4.12 11.14 7.68
C SER A 147 -2.63 10.85 7.95
N HIS A 148 -1.72 11.52 7.22
CA HIS A 148 -0.28 11.51 7.49
C HIS A 148 0.16 12.54 8.55
N LEU A 149 -0.66 13.58 8.80
CA LEU A 149 -0.30 14.73 9.64
C LEU A 149 -1.23 14.89 10.85
N ALA A 150 -2.50 14.53 10.68
CA ALA A 150 -3.53 14.55 11.71
C ALA A 150 -3.42 13.31 12.60
N THR A 151 -3.72 13.49 13.89
CA THR A 151 -3.84 12.40 14.86
C THR A 151 -5.03 11.48 14.59
N GLN A 152 -6.08 11.98 13.96
CA GLN A 152 -7.21 11.18 13.48
C GLN A 152 -7.99 11.93 12.40
N VAL A 153 -8.40 11.21 11.35
CA VAL A 153 -9.33 11.70 10.33
C VAL A 153 -10.60 10.85 10.32
N ILE A 154 -11.76 11.50 10.20
CA ILE A 154 -13.05 10.82 10.00
C ILE A 154 -13.65 11.28 8.67
N ILE A 155 -14.12 10.35 7.84
CA ILE A 155 -14.99 10.66 6.70
C ILE A 155 -16.43 10.31 7.07
N SER A 156 -17.30 11.31 7.12
CA SER A 156 -18.75 11.13 7.22
C SER A 156 -19.35 10.97 5.83
N THR A 157 -20.15 9.91 5.63
CA THR A 157 -20.83 9.66 4.35
C THR A 157 -22.22 9.04 4.52
N ARG A 158 -23.23 9.70 3.95
CA ARG A 158 -24.62 9.20 3.91
C ARG A 158 -24.77 7.96 3.04
N SER A 159 -24.18 7.96 1.84
CA SER A 159 -24.49 6.98 0.80
C SER A 159 -23.45 5.87 0.65
N GLY A 160 -22.21 6.07 1.11
CA GLY A 160 -21.07 5.30 0.63
C GLY A 160 -20.68 5.65 -0.81
N SER A 161 -19.62 5.01 -1.31
CA SER A 161 -19.16 5.07 -2.71
C SER A 161 -18.35 3.82 -3.06
N TRP A 162 -18.31 3.46 -4.34
CA TRP A 162 -17.28 2.54 -4.85
C TRP A 162 -15.92 3.25 -4.80
N VAL A 163 -14.89 2.58 -4.27
CA VAL A 163 -13.51 3.07 -4.16
C VAL A 163 -12.61 2.15 -4.99
N MET A 164 -11.88 2.72 -5.94
CA MET A 164 -11.05 2.00 -6.90
C MET A 164 -9.61 2.49 -6.83
N SER A 165 -8.66 1.56 -6.99
CA SER A 165 -7.27 1.91 -7.26
C SER A 165 -7.10 2.31 -8.72
N ARG A 166 -6.16 3.21 -8.98
CA ARG A 166 -5.63 3.53 -10.31
C ARG A 166 -4.66 2.44 -10.80
N VAL A 167 -4.04 1.68 -9.88
CA VAL A 167 -3.33 0.42 -10.15
C VAL A 167 -4.40 -0.68 -10.28
N TRP A 168 -4.74 -1.04 -11.52
CA TRP A 168 -5.77 -2.03 -11.82
C TRP A 168 -5.17 -3.42 -12.14
N ASP A 169 -5.92 -4.29 -12.81
CA ASP A 169 -5.47 -5.65 -13.16
C ASP A 169 -4.08 -5.62 -13.85
N ASP A 170 -3.20 -6.54 -13.43
CA ASP A 170 -1.79 -6.66 -13.85
C ASP A 170 -0.94 -5.37 -13.67
N GLY A 171 -1.46 -4.36 -12.95
CA GLY A 171 -0.80 -3.09 -12.69
C GLY A 171 -1.03 -2.01 -13.76
N TYR A 172 -1.93 -2.23 -14.72
CA TYR A 172 -2.26 -1.20 -15.72
C TYR A 172 -3.23 -0.14 -15.16
N PRO A 173 -3.28 1.07 -15.77
CA PRO A 173 -4.35 2.02 -15.51
C PRO A 173 -5.74 1.43 -15.80
N TRP A 174 -6.73 1.71 -14.94
CA TRP A 174 -8.07 1.11 -15.04
C TRP A 174 -8.78 1.41 -16.37
N ASP A 175 -8.58 2.61 -16.93
CA ASP A 175 -9.22 3.10 -18.15
C ASP A 175 -8.69 2.39 -19.39
N MET A 176 -7.40 2.03 -19.40
CA MET A 176 -6.76 1.21 -20.43
C MET A 176 -7.39 -0.18 -20.58
N LEU A 177 -7.98 -0.73 -19.52
CA LEU A 177 -8.56 -2.08 -19.51
C LEU A 177 -10.09 -2.08 -19.53
N TYR A 178 -10.74 -1.10 -18.91
CA TYR A 178 -12.20 -1.09 -18.73
C TYR A 178 -12.94 -0.28 -19.81
N VAL A 179 -12.32 0.76 -20.39
CA VAL A 179 -12.97 1.64 -21.37
C VAL A 179 -12.70 1.13 -22.79
N THR A 180 -13.24 -0.05 -23.09
CA THR A 180 -13.14 -0.71 -24.41
C THR A 180 -14.50 -0.78 -25.11
N ARG A 181 -14.51 -0.81 -26.45
CA ARG A 181 -15.77 -0.90 -27.22
C ARG A 181 -16.48 -2.23 -26.98
N PHE A 182 -15.71 -3.32 -26.87
CA PHE A 182 -16.23 -4.64 -26.50
C PHE A 182 -16.87 -4.67 -25.10
N ALA A 183 -16.27 -4.03 -24.08
CA ALA A 183 -16.87 -3.95 -22.74
C ALA A 183 -18.19 -3.15 -22.76
N SER A 184 -18.25 -2.05 -23.52
CA SER A 184 -19.49 -1.29 -23.71
C SER A 184 -20.58 -2.12 -24.41
N PHE A 185 -20.21 -2.85 -25.48
CA PHE A 185 -21.10 -3.77 -26.20
C PHE A 185 -21.67 -4.87 -25.29
N LEU A 186 -20.82 -5.59 -24.54
CA LEU A 186 -21.25 -6.61 -23.59
C LEU A 186 -22.22 -6.05 -22.54
N ARG A 187 -21.86 -4.92 -21.93
CA ARG A 187 -22.68 -4.24 -20.91
C ARG A 187 -24.07 -3.85 -21.41
N ASN A 188 -24.19 -3.51 -22.69
CA ASN A 188 -25.44 -3.09 -23.33
C ASN A 188 -26.30 -4.27 -23.81
N ILE A 189 -25.73 -5.46 -24.02
CA ILE A 189 -26.45 -6.68 -24.43
C ILE A 189 -26.84 -7.56 -23.24
N LEU A 190 -26.02 -7.60 -22.19
CA LEU A 190 -26.30 -8.42 -21.01
C LEU A 190 -27.55 -7.91 -20.26
N PRO A 191 -28.45 -8.82 -19.83
CA PRO A 191 -29.57 -8.45 -18.96
C PRO A 191 -29.08 -7.69 -17.71
N SER A 192 -29.85 -6.70 -17.26
CA SER A 192 -29.45 -5.79 -16.18
C SER A 192 -28.96 -6.54 -14.93
N PHE A 193 -29.68 -7.56 -14.47
CA PHE A 193 -29.28 -8.34 -13.30
C PHE A 193 -27.90 -9.04 -13.43
N VAL A 194 -27.51 -9.46 -14.64
CA VAL A 194 -26.18 -10.04 -14.92
C VAL A 194 -25.13 -8.93 -14.99
N SER A 195 -25.45 -7.84 -15.69
CA SER A 195 -24.62 -6.65 -15.87
C SER A 195 -24.29 -5.98 -14.52
N ASP A 196 -25.25 -5.96 -13.60
CA ASP A 196 -25.15 -5.41 -12.25
C ASP A 196 -24.38 -6.36 -11.32
N TRP A 197 -24.64 -7.67 -11.39
CA TRP A 197 -23.87 -8.66 -10.62
C TRP A 197 -22.39 -8.67 -11.01
N LEU A 198 -22.08 -8.63 -12.31
CA LEU A 198 -20.70 -8.53 -12.80
C LEU A 198 -20.03 -7.24 -12.34
N TYR A 199 -20.73 -6.10 -12.41
CA TYR A 199 -20.25 -4.81 -11.93
C TYR A 199 -19.93 -4.82 -10.43
N VAL A 200 -20.88 -5.24 -9.59
CA VAL A 200 -20.70 -5.34 -8.13
C VAL A 200 -19.58 -6.34 -7.78
N LYS A 201 -19.47 -7.46 -8.49
CA LYS A 201 -18.38 -8.44 -8.31
C LYS A 201 -17.03 -7.84 -8.68
N LYS A 202 -16.93 -7.10 -9.79
CA LYS A 202 -15.68 -6.47 -10.22
C LYS A 202 -15.24 -5.38 -9.23
N MET A 203 -16.16 -4.54 -8.75
CA MET A 203 -15.85 -3.51 -7.75
C MET A 203 -15.37 -4.10 -6.42
N ASN A 204 -15.84 -5.28 -6.02
CA ASN A 204 -15.36 -5.97 -4.81
C ASN A 204 -14.14 -6.89 -5.04
N THR A 205 -13.49 -6.85 -6.22
CA THR A 205 -12.35 -7.73 -6.54
C THR A 205 -11.08 -7.34 -5.79
N TRP A 206 -10.86 -6.05 -5.52
CA TRP A 206 -9.74 -5.57 -4.71
C TRP A 206 -9.98 -5.84 -3.22
N PHE A 207 -11.12 -5.37 -2.69
CA PHE A 207 -11.57 -5.64 -1.32
C PHE A 207 -13.10 -5.56 -1.21
N LYS A 208 -13.69 -6.21 -0.19
CA LYS A 208 -15.13 -6.11 0.08
C LYS A 208 -15.48 -4.78 0.72
N HIS A 209 -16.11 -3.90 -0.06
CA HIS A 209 -16.49 -2.55 0.36
C HIS A 209 -17.43 -2.51 1.57
N GLU A 210 -18.19 -3.58 1.79
CA GLU A 210 -19.07 -3.72 2.95
C GLU A 210 -18.29 -3.83 4.27
N ASN A 211 -17.12 -4.48 4.25
CA ASN A 211 -16.29 -4.65 5.45
C ASN A 211 -15.72 -3.30 5.93
N TYR A 212 -15.49 -2.37 5.00
CA TYR A 212 -14.84 -1.06 5.23
C TYR A 212 -15.85 0.08 5.44
N GLY A 213 -17.16 -0.22 5.52
CA GLY A 213 -18.20 0.80 5.61
C GLY A 213 -18.36 1.67 4.35
N LEU A 214 -17.73 1.31 3.22
CA LEU A 214 -17.72 2.09 1.97
C LEU A 214 -18.88 1.75 1.02
N MET A 215 -19.39 0.51 1.06
CA MET A 215 -20.43 -0.01 0.16
C MET A 215 -21.60 0.98 -0.07
N PRO A 216 -21.94 1.31 -1.33
CA PRO A 216 -23.07 2.19 -1.65
C PRO A 216 -24.42 1.64 -1.20
N LEU A 217 -25.34 2.52 -0.78
CA LEU A 217 -26.73 2.14 -0.43
C LEU A 217 -27.43 1.41 -1.58
N ASN A 218 -27.30 1.93 -2.81
CA ASN A 218 -27.78 1.29 -4.03
C ASN A 218 -26.57 0.72 -4.80
N GLY A 219 -26.02 -0.41 -4.35
CA GLY A 219 -24.80 -1.02 -4.92
C GLY A 219 -24.76 -1.14 -6.47
N PRO A 220 -25.85 -1.59 -7.13
CA PRO A 220 -25.92 -1.66 -8.60
C PRO A 220 -25.85 -0.30 -9.33
N LEU A 221 -26.14 0.80 -8.63
CA LEU A 221 -26.15 2.14 -9.22
C LEU A 221 -24.74 2.52 -9.67
N ARG A 222 -24.58 2.79 -10.97
CA ARG A 222 -23.28 3.10 -11.61
C ARG A 222 -22.88 4.56 -11.42
N LYS A 223 -23.08 5.09 -10.20
CA LYS A 223 -22.53 6.38 -9.80
C LYS A 223 -21.00 6.33 -9.93
N GLU A 224 -20.42 7.41 -10.42
CA GLU A 224 -18.97 7.59 -10.52
C GLU A 224 -18.22 7.13 -9.25
N PRO A 225 -17.22 6.24 -9.40
CA PRO A 225 -16.42 5.75 -8.30
C PRO A 225 -15.42 6.81 -7.82
N VAL A 226 -14.93 6.63 -6.60
CA VAL A 226 -13.84 7.41 -6.01
C VAL A 226 -12.52 6.72 -6.34
N PHE A 227 -11.58 7.42 -6.96
CA PHE A 227 -10.26 6.88 -7.29
C PHE A 227 -9.25 7.22 -6.19
N ASN A 228 -8.86 6.23 -5.39
CA ASN A 228 -7.86 6.41 -4.34
C ASN A 228 -7.21 5.08 -3.96
N ASP A 229 -5.88 5.03 -4.00
CA ASP A 229 -5.09 3.81 -3.79
C ASP A 229 -4.83 3.52 -2.30
N GLU A 230 -4.74 4.56 -1.47
CA GLU A 230 -4.30 4.44 -0.07
C GLU A 230 -5.48 4.37 0.91
N LEU A 231 -6.66 4.90 0.56
CA LEU A 231 -7.80 5.04 1.48
C LEU A 231 -8.17 3.71 2.17
N PRO A 232 -8.28 2.56 1.49
CA PRO A 232 -8.57 1.30 2.18
C PRO A 232 -7.47 0.91 3.18
N ALA A 233 -6.19 1.15 2.88
CA ALA A 233 -5.09 0.89 3.80
C ALA A 233 -5.14 1.83 5.02
N ARG A 234 -5.45 3.12 4.84
CA ARG A 234 -5.65 4.09 5.94
C ARG A 234 -6.84 3.72 6.84
N ILE A 235 -7.91 3.16 6.29
CA ILE A 235 -9.03 2.59 7.07
C ILE A 235 -8.58 1.34 7.83
N LEU A 236 -7.83 0.45 7.20
CA LEU A 236 -7.36 -0.80 7.81
C LEU A 236 -6.36 -0.57 8.98
N CYS A 237 -5.60 0.52 8.89
CA CYS A 237 -4.70 1.02 9.94
C CYS A 237 -5.37 1.97 10.96
N GLY A 238 -6.64 2.32 10.76
CA GLY A 238 -7.44 3.17 11.66
C GLY A 238 -7.14 4.66 11.65
N THR A 239 -6.14 5.14 10.88
CA THR A 239 -5.80 6.57 10.75
C THR A 239 -6.91 7.37 10.06
N VAL A 240 -7.69 6.69 9.21
CA VAL A 240 -8.97 7.16 8.69
C VAL A 240 -10.07 6.24 9.22
N SER A 241 -11.22 6.80 9.59
CA SER A 241 -12.42 6.01 9.94
C SER A 241 -13.65 6.51 9.19
N ILE A 242 -14.54 5.58 8.82
CA ILE A 242 -15.78 5.91 8.08
C ILE A 242 -16.93 6.01 9.07
N LYS A 243 -17.74 7.07 8.94
CA LYS A 243 -18.92 7.28 9.78
C LYS A 243 -20.18 7.52 8.94
N PRO A 244 -21.38 7.23 9.50
CA PRO A 244 -22.63 7.65 8.88
C PRO A 244 -22.75 9.19 8.93
N ASN A 245 -23.90 9.73 8.55
CA ASN A 245 -24.08 11.19 8.50
C ASN A 245 -23.95 11.82 9.90
N VAL A 246 -23.54 13.09 9.96
CA VAL A 246 -23.59 13.89 11.19
C VAL A 246 -25.06 14.20 11.50
N LYS A 247 -25.49 13.92 12.73
CA LYS A 247 -26.81 14.24 13.26
C LYS A 247 -26.88 15.68 13.75
N GLU A 248 -25.89 16.08 14.56
CA GLU A 248 -25.76 17.43 15.13
C GLU A 248 -24.31 17.70 15.56
N PHE A 249 -23.95 18.99 15.61
CA PHE A 249 -22.70 19.48 16.18
C PHE A 249 -22.92 20.03 17.58
N THR A 250 -21.89 19.92 18.41
CA THR A 250 -21.73 20.68 19.65
C THR A 250 -20.60 21.69 19.48
N GLU A 251 -20.29 22.47 20.52
CA GLU A 251 -19.20 23.46 20.49
C GLU A 251 -17.84 22.89 20.04
N THR A 252 -17.56 21.61 20.34
CA THR A 252 -16.26 20.96 20.06
C THR A 252 -16.36 19.56 19.46
N ALA A 253 -17.56 19.04 19.20
CA ALA A 253 -17.77 17.66 18.78
C ALA A 253 -18.84 17.51 17.67
N ALA A 254 -18.80 16.37 16.98
CA ALA A 254 -19.86 15.92 16.08
C ALA A 254 -20.48 14.63 16.61
N ILE A 255 -21.81 14.57 16.61
CA ILE A 255 -22.60 13.38 16.97
C ILE A 255 -23.14 12.77 15.67
N PHE A 256 -22.91 11.48 15.44
CA PHE A 256 -23.34 10.78 14.22
C PHE A 256 -24.69 10.06 14.42
N GLU A 257 -25.33 9.68 13.31
CA GLU A 257 -26.60 8.92 13.31
C GLU A 257 -26.54 7.56 14.03
N ASP A 258 -25.35 6.96 14.18
CA ASP A 258 -25.13 5.73 14.96
C ASP A 258 -25.00 5.97 16.48
N GLY A 259 -25.14 7.22 16.92
CA GLY A 259 -24.97 7.64 18.32
C GLY A 259 -23.51 7.76 18.76
N THR A 260 -22.53 7.51 17.89
CA THR A 260 -21.12 7.73 18.22
C THR A 260 -20.76 9.20 18.15
N VAL A 261 -19.74 9.61 18.93
CA VAL A 261 -19.34 11.01 19.09
C VAL A 261 -17.85 11.17 18.78
N PHE A 262 -17.52 12.10 17.89
CA PHE A 262 -16.14 12.53 17.66
C PHE A 262 -15.92 13.86 18.35
N LYS A 263 -15.18 13.83 19.47
CA LYS A 263 -14.88 15.00 20.30
C LYS A 263 -13.62 15.73 19.83
N ASP A 264 -13.44 16.96 20.30
CA ASP A 264 -12.22 17.75 20.15
C ASP A 264 -11.83 17.91 18.67
N ILE A 265 -12.78 18.36 17.85
CA ILE A 265 -12.58 18.55 16.40
C ILE A 265 -11.94 19.93 16.17
N ASP A 266 -10.78 19.99 15.51
CA ASP A 266 -10.15 21.27 15.13
C ASP A 266 -10.77 21.84 13.85
N CYS A 267 -11.17 20.95 12.94
CA CYS A 267 -11.55 21.30 11.58
C CYS A 267 -12.63 20.40 10.98
N VAL A 268 -13.62 21.02 10.33
CA VAL A 268 -14.65 20.35 9.50
C VAL A 268 -14.47 20.76 8.03
N ILE A 269 -14.23 19.78 7.15
CA ILE A 269 -13.97 19.98 5.73
C ILE A 269 -15.18 19.49 4.93
N PHE A 270 -15.88 20.42 4.28
CA PHE A 270 -17.01 20.10 3.41
C PHE A 270 -16.51 19.68 2.02
N ALA A 271 -16.57 18.38 1.72
CA ALA A 271 -16.34 17.77 0.41
C ALA A 271 -17.68 17.50 -0.31
N THR A 272 -18.58 18.49 -0.25
CA THR A 272 -20.00 18.42 -0.64
C THR A 272 -20.27 18.85 -2.08
N GLY A 273 -19.23 19.16 -2.85
CA GLY A 273 -19.30 19.43 -4.28
C GLY A 273 -19.44 20.91 -4.63
N TYR A 274 -19.83 21.19 -5.88
CA TYR A 274 -19.93 22.54 -6.43
C TYR A 274 -21.30 22.75 -7.07
N SER A 275 -21.77 23.99 -7.08
CA SER A 275 -23.01 24.43 -7.72
C SER A 275 -22.74 25.05 -9.09
N TYR A 276 -23.70 24.92 -10.01
CA TYR A 276 -23.59 25.46 -11.38
C TYR A 276 -24.25 26.83 -11.48
N ALA A 277 -23.46 27.88 -11.73
CA ALA A 277 -23.95 29.24 -11.95
C ALA A 277 -23.16 29.94 -13.07
N TYR A 278 -23.88 30.73 -13.88
CA TYR A 278 -23.30 31.56 -14.93
C TYR A 278 -23.71 33.03 -14.70
N PRO A 279 -23.23 33.70 -13.63
CA PRO A 279 -23.72 35.02 -13.22
C PRO A 279 -23.45 36.15 -14.23
N PHE A 280 -22.63 35.87 -15.26
CA PHE A 280 -22.38 36.76 -16.39
C PHE A 280 -23.34 36.53 -17.58
N LEU A 281 -24.17 35.49 -17.56
CA LEU A 281 -25.24 35.24 -18.54
C LEU A 281 -26.61 35.52 -17.93
N ASP A 282 -27.56 35.87 -18.78
CA ASP A 282 -28.96 36.05 -18.37
C ASP A 282 -29.66 34.70 -18.19
N ASP A 283 -30.45 34.54 -17.11
CA ASP A 283 -31.20 33.32 -16.79
C ASP A 283 -32.15 32.89 -17.92
N SER A 284 -32.59 33.79 -18.80
CA SER A 284 -33.39 33.45 -19.97
C SER A 284 -32.63 32.66 -21.05
N ILE A 285 -31.29 32.75 -21.05
CA ILE A 285 -30.41 32.10 -22.05
C ILE A 285 -29.99 30.71 -21.57
N ILE A 286 -29.59 30.59 -20.30
CA ILE A 286 -29.25 29.32 -19.65
C ILE A 286 -29.90 29.31 -18.26
N LYS A 287 -31.09 28.72 -18.14
CA LYS A 287 -31.76 28.55 -16.84
C LYS A 287 -30.98 27.55 -15.98
N SER A 288 -30.38 28.02 -14.89
CA SER A 288 -29.94 27.15 -13.80
C SER A 288 -31.04 27.11 -12.73
N ARG A 289 -31.82 26.02 -12.69
CA ARG A 289 -32.69 25.70 -11.56
C ARG A 289 -32.31 24.32 -11.03
N ASN A 290 -32.11 24.20 -9.72
CA ASN A 290 -31.89 22.93 -9.02
C ASN A 290 -30.71 22.07 -9.56
N ASN A 291 -29.62 22.70 -10.02
CA ASN A 291 -28.45 22.05 -10.66
C ASN A 291 -28.76 21.33 -11.99
N GLU A 292 -29.86 21.67 -12.68
CA GLU A 292 -30.15 21.19 -14.03
C GLU A 292 -30.00 22.32 -15.05
N VAL A 293 -29.38 21.99 -16.20
CA VAL A 293 -29.07 22.93 -17.28
C VAL A 293 -29.52 22.31 -18.61
N THR A 294 -30.50 22.94 -19.27
CA THR A 294 -31.11 22.46 -20.52
C THR A 294 -30.23 22.79 -21.73
N LEU A 295 -29.20 21.98 -21.97
CA LEU A 295 -28.33 22.07 -23.14
C LEU A 295 -28.37 20.77 -23.96
N PHE A 296 -28.56 20.90 -25.28
CA PHE A 296 -28.43 19.79 -26.22
C PHE A 296 -27.01 19.24 -26.17
N LYS A 297 -26.89 17.94 -25.89
CA LYS A 297 -25.63 17.21 -25.62
C LYS A 297 -24.74 17.85 -24.55
N GLY A 298 -25.24 18.76 -23.70
CA GLY A 298 -24.44 19.52 -22.75
C GLY A 298 -23.62 20.68 -23.36
N ILE A 299 -23.94 21.11 -24.60
CA ILE A 299 -23.16 22.11 -25.35
C ILE A 299 -24.01 23.29 -25.81
N PHE A 300 -25.12 23.05 -26.51
CA PHE A 300 -25.89 24.12 -27.19
C PHE A 300 -27.22 24.39 -26.49
N PRO A 301 -27.61 25.66 -26.24
CA PRO A 301 -28.96 25.98 -25.79
C PRO A 301 -29.99 25.73 -26.91
N PRO A 302 -30.98 24.84 -26.74
CA PRO A 302 -31.86 24.40 -27.84
C PRO A 302 -32.90 25.43 -28.28
N LEU A 303 -33.20 26.42 -27.42
CA LEU A 303 -34.18 27.49 -27.65
C LEU A 303 -33.56 28.78 -28.23
N MET A 304 -32.31 28.73 -28.72
CA MET A 304 -31.61 29.91 -29.21
C MET A 304 -31.91 30.20 -30.68
N GLU A 305 -32.09 31.48 -31.01
CA GLU A 305 -32.51 31.95 -32.33
C GLU A 305 -31.39 31.85 -33.40
N LYS A 306 -30.12 31.81 -32.96
CA LYS A 306 -28.92 31.63 -33.79
C LYS A 306 -27.93 30.73 -33.04
N PRO A 307 -27.28 29.74 -33.69
CA PRO A 307 -26.37 28.82 -33.01
C PRO A 307 -24.98 29.45 -32.79
N THR A 308 -24.90 30.54 -32.02
CA THR A 308 -23.67 31.32 -31.76
C THR A 308 -23.22 31.31 -30.29
N LEU A 309 -23.84 30.49 -29.42
CA LEU A 309 -23.37 30.19 -28.06
C LEU A 309 -23.15 28.68 -27.89
N ALA A 310 -22.01 28.31 -27.30
CA ALA A 310 -21.70 26.94 -26.90
C ALA A 310 -21.07 26.90 -25.50
N VAL A 311 -21.29 25.82 -24.76
CA VAL A 311 -20.66 25.54 -23.46
C VAL A 311 -19.77 24.31 -23.58
N ILE A 312 -18.52 24.40 -23.14
CA ILE A 312 -17.51 23.34 -23.30
C ILE A 312 -17.02 22.89 -21.92
N GLY A 313 -17.14 21.59 -21.62
CA GLY A 313 -16.75 20.97 -20.35
C GLY A 313 -17.85 20.90 -19.27
N LEU A 314 -19.13 21.06 -19.64
CA LEU A 314 -20.29 20.86 -18.74
C LEU A 314 -20.85 19.42 -18.80
N VAL A 315 -19.99 18.42 -19.00
CA VAL A 315 -20.39 17.00 -19.02
C VAL A 315 -19.40 16.17 -18.21
N GLN A 316 -19.91 15.31 -17.31
CA GLN A 316 -19.12 14.47 -16.44
C GLN A 316 -19.22 13.00 -16.88
N SER A 317 -18.48 12.63 -17.91
CA SER A 317 -18.41 11.24 -18.40
C SER A 317 -17.55 10.35 -17.49
N LEU A 318 -17.83 9.04 -17.46
CA LEU A 318 -16.96 8.00 -16.84
C LEU A 318 -15.64 7.77 -17.62
N GLY A 319 -15.02 8.82 -18.14
CA GLY A 319 -13.81 8.79 -18.98
C GLY A 319 -13.17 10.17 -19.08
N ALA A 320 -11.99 10.25 -19.67
CA ALA A 320 -11.12 11.42 -19.60
C ALA A 320 -11.78 12.71 -20.15
N ALA A 321 -11.76 13.78 -19.36
CA ALA A 321 -12.37 15.07 -19.72
C ALA A 321 -11.66 15.80 -20.88
N ILE A 322 -10.35 15.62 -21.06
CA ILE A 322 -9.57 16.29 -22.12
C ILE A 322 -10.06 15.86 -23.52
N PRO A 323 -10.15 14.56 -23.88
CA PRO A 323 -10.79 14.11 -25.12
C PRO A 323 -12.23 14.60 -25.31
N THR A 324 -13.03 14.59 -24.24
CA THR A 324 -14.42 15.07 -24.29
C THR A 324 -14.47 16.53 -24.70
N ALA A 325 -13.65 17.39 -24.09
CA ALA A 325 -13.55 18.80 -24.45
C ALA A 325 -13.01 19.04 -25.87
N ASP A 326 -12.06 18.22 -26.37
CA ASP A 326 -11.58 18.29 -27.78
C ASP A 326 -12.73 18.05 -28.77
N LEU A 327 -13.55 17.01 -28.58
CA LEU A 327 -14.68 16.74 -29.48
C LEU A 327 -15.80 17.78 -29.37
N GLN A 328 -16.12 18.24 -28.15
CA GLN A 328 -17.09 19.33 -27.95
C GLN A 328 -16.65 20.61 -28.68
N ALA A 329 -15.38 20.99 -28.51
CA ALA A 329 -14.79 22.19 -29.14
C ALA A 329 -14.75 22.09 -30.67
N ARG A 330 -14.34 20.94 -31.22
CA ARG A 330 -14.32 20.69 -32.68
C ARG A 330 -15.70 20.80 -33.30
N TRP A 331 -16.73 20.26 -32.64
CA TRP A 331 -18.10 20.39 -33.15
C TRP A 331 -18.62 21.82 -33.05
N ALA A 332 -18.40 22.51 -31.93
CA ALA A 332 -18.79 23.90 -31.74
C ALA A 332 -18.14 24.85 -32.76
N ALA A 333 -16.82 24.70 -33.01
CA ALA A 333 -16.11 25.48 -34.01
C ALA A 333 -16.69 25.26 -35.43
N LYS A 334 -17.01 24.01 -35.80
CA LYS A 334 -17.65 23.71 -37.10
C LYS A 334 -19.06 24.28 -37.25
N VAL A 335 -19.85 24.28 -36.18
CA VAL A 335 -21.18 24.93 -36.18
C VAL A 335 -21.01 26.45 -36.38
N PHE A 336 -20.08 27.09 -35.66
CA PHE A 336 -19.81 28.53 -35.81
C PHE A 336 -19.22 28.89 -37.18
N ALA A 337 -18.43 28.00 -37.79
CA ALA A 337 -17.92 28.15 -39.16
C ALA A 337 -18.98 27.87 -40.26
N ASN A 338 -20.23 27.55 -39.89
CA ASN A 338 -21.31 27.11 -40.79
C ASN A 338 -21.00 25.80 -41.57
N LEU A 339 -20.08 24.97 -41.06
CA LEU A 339 -19.66 23.69 -41.66
C LEU A 339 -20.46 22.49 -41.11
N CYS A 340 -21.29 22.69 -40.09
CA CYS A 340 -22.17 21.70 -39.49
C CYS A 340 -23.48 22.38 -39.06
N THR A 341 -24.63 21.77 -39.34
CA THR A 341 -25.95 22.23 -38.89
C THR A 341 -26.38 21.50 -37.62
N LEU A 342 -27.06 22.19 -36.71
CA LEU A 342 -27.75 21.55 -35.59
C LEU A 342 -29.08 20.92 -36.03
N PRO A 343 -29.59 19.90 -35.32
CA PRO A 343 -30.96 19.42 -35.47
C PRO A 343 -32.00 20.50 -35.16
N THR A 344 -33.27 20.24 -35.47
CA THR A 344 -34.38 21.14 -35.10
C THR A 344 -34.55 21.22 -33.58
N THR A 345 -35.15 22.32 -33.09
CA THR A 345 -35.41 22.50 -31.66
C THR A 345 -36.21 21.35 -31.04
N ASN A 346 -37.19 20.79 -31.77
CA ASN A 346 -37.97 19.66 -31.28
C ASN A 346 -37.09 18.41 -31.10
N GLU A 347 -36.30 18.03 -32.11
CA GLU A 347 -35.36 16.89 -32.02
C GLU A 347 -34.32 17.07 -30.91
N MET A 348 -33.85 18.31 -30.68
CA MET A 348 -32.93 18.62 -29.59
C MET A 348 -33.60 18.49 -28.21
N MET A 349 -34.88 18.89 -28.07
CA MET A 349 -35.64 18.74 -26.84
C MET A 349 -36.02 17.28 -26.56
N ASP A 350 -36.42 16.52 -27.59
CA ASP A 350 -36.72 15.09 -27.48
C ASP A 350 -35.49 14.28 -27.01
N ASP A 351 -34.28 14.57 -27.53
CA ASP A 351 -33.02 13.95 -27.06
C ASP A 351 -32.71 14.32 -25.59
N ILE A 352 -33.01 15.55 -25.18
CA ILE A 352 -32.83 15.99 -23.79
C ILE A 352 -33.78 15.20 -22.88
N ASP A 353 -35.07 15.15 -23.20
CA ASP A 353 -36.08 14.48 -22.37
C ASP A 353 -35.85 12.95 -22.31
N GLU A 354 -35.51 12.31 -23.44
CA GLU A 354 -35.15 10.88 -23.47
C GLU A 354 -33.92 10.60 -22.60
N LYS A 355 -32.88 11.44 -22.70
CA LYS A 355 -31.65 11.29 -21.90
C LYS A 355 -31.87 11.61 -20.42
N MET A 356 -32.72 12.57 -20.08
CA MET A 356 -33.11 12.84 -18.69
C MET A 356 -33.86 11.65 -18.08
N GLY A 357 -34.80 11.04 -18.82
CA GLY A 357 -35.47 9.80 -18.40
C GLY A 357 -34.51 8.62 -18.22
N LYS A 358 -33.55 8.44 -19.14
CA LYS A 358 -32.49 7.42 -19.02
C LYS A 358 -31.55 7.69 -17.84
N LYS A 359 -31.18 8.96 -17.59
CA LYS A 359 -30.30 9.39 -16.49
C LYS A 359 -30.90 9.04 -15.13
N LEU A 360 -32.18 9.39 -14.90
CA LEU A 360 -32.92 9.03 -13.69
C LEU A 360 -32.91 7.52 -13.43
N LYS A 361 -33.01 6.69 -14.49
CA LYS A 361 -33.02 5.23 -14.38
C LYS A 361 -31.64 4.61 -14.07
N TRP A 362 -30.54 5.20 -14.53
CA TRP A 362 -29.17 4.65 -14.34
C TRP A 362 -28.41 5.26 -13.16
N PHE A 363 -28.63 6.54 -12.85
CA PHE A 363 -27.88 7.32 -11.86
C PHE A 363 -28.76 7.86 -10.72
N GLY A 364 -30.08 7.63 -10.75
CA GLY A 364 -31.03 8.08 -9.73
C GLY A 364 -31.21 9.61 -9.72
N GLN A 365 -31.67 10.16 -8.58
CA GLN A 365 -31.81 11.61 -8.35
C GLN A 365 -30.45 12.32 -8.14
N SER A 366 -29.38 11.88 -8.82
CA SER A 366 -28.04 12.50 -8.68
C SER A 366 -27.98 13.81 -9.45
N GLN A 367 -27.58 14.89 -8.77
CA GLN A 367 -27.43 16.24 -9.35
C GLN A 367 -26.26 16.37 -10.35
N THR A 368 -25.59 15.28 -10.71
CA THR A 368 -24.42 15.28 -11.61
C THR A 368 -24.79 14.94 -13.05
N LEU A 369 -24.17 15.62 -14.02
CA LEU A 369 -24.43 15.46 -15.47
C LEU A 369 -23.65 14.27 -16.05
N GLN A 370 -24.00 13.05 -15.62
CA GLN A 370 -23.29 11.82 -15.96
C GLN A 370 -23.77 11.15 -17.26
N THR A 371 -22.82 10.67 -18.07
CA THR A 371 -23.07 9.99 -19.36
C THR A 371 -22.05 8.88 -19.65
N ASP A 372 -22.39 7.93 -20.52
CA ASP A 372 -21.45 6.91 -20.99
C ASP A 372 -20.42 7.51 -21.96
N TYR A 373 -19.14 7.33 -21.64
CA TYR A 373 -18.03 7.96 -22.37
C TYR A 373 -17.98 7.57 -23.85
N ILE A 374 -17.98 6.26 -24.16
CA ILE A 374 -17.83 5.81 -25.56
C ILE A 374 -19.06 6.21 -26.39
N THR A 375 -20.27 6.04 -25.85
CA THR A 375 -21.50 6.41 -26.54
C THR A 375 -21.53 7.91 -26.83
N TYR A 376 -21.20 8.75 -25.85
CA TYR A 376 -21.16 10.20 -26.01
C TYR A 376 -20.09 10.66 -27.01
N MET A 377 -18.88 10.12 -26.92
CA MET A 377 -17.78 10.43 -27.84
C MET A 377 -18.09 9.99 -29.29
N ASP A 378 -18.75 8.84 -29.47
CA ASP A 378 -19.22 8.38 -30.79
C ASP A 378 -20.36 9.25 -31.34
N GLU A 379 -21.29 9.74 -30.51
CA GLU A 379 -22.33 10.70 -30.93
C GLU A 379 -21.68 12.00 -31.44
N LEU A 380 -20.80 12.63 -30.63
CA LEU A 380 -20.09 13.85 -31.04
C LEU A 380 -19.23 13.61 -32.30
N GLY A 381 -18.52 12.49 -32.34
CA GLY A 381 -17.72 12.08 -33.49
C GLY A 381 -18.57 11.84 -34.75
N SER A 382 -19.85 11.48 -34.61
CA SER A 382 -20.75 11.29 -35.77
C SER A 382 -21.12 12.62 -36.43
N PHE A 383 -21.46 13.66 -35.64
CA PHE A 383 -21.81 14.99 -36.17
C PHE A 383 -20.69 15.63 -37.00
N ILE A 384 -19.42 15.33 -36.70
CA ILE A 384 -18.26 15.86 -37.42
C ILE A 384 -17.59 14.83 -38.35
N GLY A 385 -18.13 13.61 -38.50
CA GLY A 385 -17.55 12.56 -39.35
C GLY A 385 -16.24 11.94 -38.84
N ALA A 386 -15.89 12.13 -37.56
CA ALA A 386 -14.69 11.61 -36.91
C ALA A 386 -14.89 10.29 -36.14
N LYS A 387 -16.12 9.74 -36.09
CA LYS A 387 -16.40 8.44 -35.46
C LYS A 387 -15.72 7.29 -36.24
N PRO A 388 -14.94 6.41 -35.59
CA PRO A 388 -14.28 5.30 -36.28
C PRO A 388 -15.28 4.22 -36.74
N SER A 389 -15.31 3.93 -38.05
CA SER A 389 -16.08 2.81 -38.59
C SER A 389 -15.32 1.48 -38.40
N VAL A 390 -15.64 0.75 -37.33
CA VAL A 390 -14.99 -0.54 -37.00
C VAL A 390 -15.18 -1.59 -38.11
N LEU A 391 -16.37 -1.65 -38.74
CA LEU A 391 -16.63 -2.60 -39.83
C LEU A 391 -15.77 -2.29 -41.07
N TRP A 392 -15.57 -1.01 -41.39
CA TRP A 392 -14.69 -0.59 -42.48
C TRP A 392 -13.22 -0.87 -42.16
N LEU A 393 -12.79 -0.61 -40.92
CA LEU A 393 -11.46 -0.97 -40.44
C LEU A 393 -11.24 -2.48 -40.52
N LEU A 394 -12.24 -3.33 -40.21
CA LEU A 394 -12.10 -4.78 -40.29
C LEU A 394 -11.82 -5.27 -41.73
N LEU A 395 -12.30 -4.54 -42.74
CA LEU A 395 -12.05 -4.84 -44.15
C LEU A 395 -10.73 -4.24 -44.68
N THR A 396 -10.22 -3.15 -44.09
CA THR A 396 -9.08 -2.38 -44.62
C THR A 396 -7.79 -2.51 -43.81
N ASP A 397 -7.89 -2.68 -42.49
CA ASP A 397 -6.80 -2.96 -41.57
C ASP A 397 -7.32 -3.79 -40.38
N PRO A 398 -7.42 -5.13 -40.54
CA PRO A 398 -7.97 -6.02 -39.51
C PRO A 398 -7.23 -5.92 -38.17
N ARG A 399 -5.91 -5.65 -38.19
CA ARG A 399 -5.10 -5.50 -36.97
C ARG A 399 -5.52 -4.25 -36.19
N LEU A 400 -5.66 -3.12 -36.88
CA LEU A 400 -6.17 -1.89 -36.26
C LEU A 400 -7.62 -2.04 -35.80
N ALA A 401 -8.46 -2.76 -36.54
CA ALA A 401 -9.85 -3.00 -36.15
C ALA A 401 -9.98 -3.77 -34.82
N MET A 402 -9.16 -4.82 -34.64
CA MET A 402 -9.12 -5.59 -33.39
C MET A 402 -8.65 -4.72 -32.21
N GLU A 403 -7.61 -3.91 -32.38
CA GLU A 403 -7.13 -2.97 -31.34
C GLU A 403 -8.14 -1.86 -31.03
N VAL A 404 -8.86 -1.35 -32.03
CA VAL A 404 -9.91 -0.34 -31.83
C VAL A 404 -11.11 -0.90 -31.07
N TYR A 405 -11.45 -2.18 -31.29
CA TYR A 405 -12.63 -2.82 -30.71
C TYR A 405 -12.40 -3.46 -29.33
N PHE A 406 -11.33 -4.24 -29.20
CA PHE A 406 -10.97 -4.94 -27.96
C PHE A 406 -10.01 -4.16 -27.06
N GLY A 407 -9.17 -3.30 -27.64
CA GLY A 407 -8.27 -2.41 -26.89
C GLY A 407 -8.95 -1.14 -26.35
N PRO A 408 -8.19 -0.25 -25.70
CA PRO A 408 -8.72 0.95 -25.08
C PRO A 408 -9.25 1.96 -26.10
N CYS A 409 -10.34 2.63 -25.73
CA CYS A 409 -10.95 3.72 -26.49
C CYS A 409 -10.17 5.04 -26.34
N SER A 410 -8.91 5.02 -26.76
CA SER A 410 -8.00 6.16 -26.71
C SER A 410 -8.42 7.29 -27.67
N PRO A 411 -8.09 8.57 -27.37
CA PRO A 411 -8.51 9.71 -28.21
C PRO A 411 -8.01 9.64 -29.66
N TYR A 412 -6.93 8.89 -29.92
CA TYR A 412 -6.40 8.64 -31.25
C TYR A 412 -7.44 8.03 -32.20
N GLN A 413 -8.42 7.27 -31.69
CA GLN A 413 -9.48 6.68 -32.51
C GLN A 413 -10.30 7.75 -33.26
N PHE A 414 -10.55 8.91 -32.63
CA PHE A 414 -11.28 10.05 -33.22
C PHE A 414 -10.41 10.99 -34.07
N ARG A 415 -9.23 10.48 -34.47
CA ARG A 415 -8.28 11.10 -35.41
C ARG A 415 -7.89 10.12 -36.55
N LEU A 416 -8.54 8.95 -36.65
CA LEU A 416 -8.33 7.98 -37.74
C LEU A 416 -8.97 8.39 -39.08
N MET A 417 -10.09 9.10 -39.02
CA MET A 417 -10.90 9.52 -40.17
C MET A 417 -11.62 10.85 -39.89
N GLY A 418 -12.19 11.44 -40.93
CA GLY A 418 -12.89 12.73 -40.85
C GLY A 418 -11.96 13.96 -40.78
N PRO A 419 -12.55 15.16 -40.61
CA PRO A 419 -11.82 16.41 -40.45
C PRO A 419 -10.91 16.39 -39.22
N GLY A 420 -9.66 16.83 -39.39
CA GLY A 420 -8.64 16.79 -38.34
C GLY A 420 -8.03 15.40 -38.12
N LYS A 421 -8.13 14.49 -39.11
CA LYS A 421 -7.38 13.22 -39.17
C LYS A 421 -5.87 13.45 -38.94
N TRP A 422 -5.23 12.52 -38.26
CA TRP A 422 -3.78 12.53 -38.02
C TRP A 422 -3.15 11.22 -38.49
N ASP A 423 -2.18 11.27 -39.40
CA ASP A 423 -1.56 10.07 -39.98
C ASP A 423 -0.78 9.23 -38.94
N GLY A 424 -0.31 9.85 -37.85
CA GLY A 424 0.29 9.16 -36.71
C GLY A 424 -0.70 8.36 -35.85
N ALA A 425 -2.02 8.56 -35.99
CA ALA A 425 -3.03 7.97 -35.11
C ALA A 425 -3.03 6.43 -35.12
N ARG A 426 -2.80 5.81 -36.29
CA ARG A 426 -2.64 4.36 -36.42
C ARG A 426 -1.49 3.85 -35.57
N ASN A 427 -0.30 4.43 -35.76
CA ASN A 427 0.89 4.00 -35.02
C ASN A 427 0.72 4.25 -33.53
N ALA A 428 0.10 5.38 -33.15
CA ALA A 428 -0.21 5.69 -31.76
C ALA A 428 -1.09 4.61 -31.11
N ILE A 429 -2.17 4.17 -31.76
CA ILE A 429 -3.03 3.08 -31.23
C ILE A 429 -2.24 1.78 -31.09
N LEU A 430 -1.49 1.36 -32.13
CA LEU A 430 -0.77 0.08 -32.12
C LEU A 430 0.39 0.02 -31.10
N THR A 431 0.89 1.16 -30.62
CA THR A 431 2.03 1.26 -29.68
C THR A 431 1.64 1.94 -28.35
N GLN A 432 0.34 2.04 -28.06
CA GLN A 432 -0.14 2.71 -26.84
C GLN A 432 0.30 1.97 -25.56
N TRP A 433 0.26 0.64 -25.56
CA TRP A 433 0.70 -0.20 -24.44
C TRP A 433 2.17 0.00 -24.09
N ASP A 434 3.06 0.10 -25.09
CA ASP A 434 4.50 0.35 -24.88
C ASP A 434 4.73 1.68 -24.16
N ARG A 435 3.98 2.73 -24.56
CA ARG A 435 4.06 4.06 -23.93
C ARG A 435 3.46 4.07 -22.52
N THR A 436 2.44 3.25 -22.25
CA THR A 436 1.84 3.13 -20.90
C THR A 436 2.79 2.45 -19.91
N VAL A 437 3.57 1.45 -20.35
CA VAL A 437 4.46 0.66 -19.47
C VAL A 437 5.89 1.23 -19.38
N LYS A 438 6.33 2.02 -20.38
CA LYS A 438 7.66 2.64 -20.37
C LYS A 438 7.99 3.45 -19.09
N PRO A 439 7.08 4.22 -18.47
CA PRO A 439 7.37 4.95 -17.23
C PRO A 439 7.65 4.07 -16.02
N THR A 440 7.10 2.85 -15.94
CA THR A 440 7.28 1.94 -14.80
C THR A 440 8.50 1.01 -14.97
N ARG A 441 8.87 0.66 -16.21
CA ARG A 441 10.06 -0.15 -16.54
C ARG A 441 11.37 0.66 -16.47
N THR A 442 11.65 1.27 -15.31
CA THR A 442 12.85 2.08 -15.06
C THR A 442 14.12 1.29 -14.76
N ARG A 443 13.99 -0.01 -14.43
CA ARG A 443 15.08 -0.98 -14.34
C ARG A 443 14.82 -2.13 -15.31
N THR A 444 15.82 -2.52 -16.10
CA THR A 444 15.77 -3.71 -16.95
C THR A 444 15.81 -5.01 -16.13
N VAL A 445 15.08 -6.02 -16.60
CA VAL A 445 15.03 -7.37 -16.00
C VAL A 445 15.40 -8.37 -17.10
N GLU A 446 16.42 -9.21 -16.87
CA GLU A 446 16.79 -10.26 -17.81
C GLU A 446 15.76 -11.41 -17.80
N THR A 447 14.85 -11.42 -18.76
CA THR A 447 13.89 -12.50 -18.96
C THR A 447 14.52 -13.71 -19.66
N LYS A 448 15.09 -14.63 -18.88
CA LYS A 448 15.48 -15.97 -19.38
C LYS A 448 14.24 -16.81 -19.65
N VAL A 449 13.92 -16.99 -20.93
CA VAL A 449 12.82 -17.84 -21.40
C VAL A 449 13.01 -19.29 -20.90
N PRO A 450 12.02 -19.92 -20.24
CA PRO A 450 12.18 -21.28 -19.74
C PRO A 450 12.30 -22.32 -20.86
N PHE A 451 13.48 -22.94 -20.97
CA PHE A 451 13.73 -24.01 -21.92
C PHE A 451 13.15 -25.35 -21.40
N LEU A 452 12.26 -25.98 -22.18
CA LEU A 452 11.66 -27.29 -21.89
C LEU A 452 12.65 -28.41 -22.22
N ILE A 453 13.20 -29.11 -21.21
CA ILE A 453 13.89 -30.41 -21.39
C ILE A 453 13.43 -31.41 -20.33
N LEU A 454 13.26 -32.66 -20.78
CA LEU A 454 12.92 -33.84 -19.97
C LEU A 454 14.11 -34.30 -19.12
N MET A 455 13.84 -34.83 -17.92
CA MET A 455 14.82 -35.64 -17.19
C MET A 455 14.55 -37.14 -17.38
N SER A 456 15.57 -37.88 -17.81
CA SER A 456 15.68 -39.32 -17.65
C SER A 456 16.60 -39.64 -16.47
N LEU A 457 16.26 -40.71 -15.73
CA LEU A 457 16.95 -41.16 -14.52
C LEU A 457 18.31 -41.81 -14.80
N SER A 458 19.24 -41.71 -13.84
CA SER A 458 20.20 -42.79 -13.59
C SER A 458 20.58 -42.85 -12.10
N TRP A 459 20.85 -44.06 -11.61
CA TRP A 459 21.02 -44.42 -10.20
C TRP A 459 22.35 -45.20 -10.04
N ARG A 460 23.13 -44.98 -8.97
CA ARG A 460 24.26 -45.86 -8.60
C ARG A 460 24.43 -46.01 -7.08
N ASN A 461 24.87 -47.21 -6.68
CA ASN A 461 24.91 -47.75 -5.31
C ASN A 461 26.34 -47.88 -4.74
N GLY A 462 26.45 -47.97 -3.40
CA GLY A 462 27.59 -48.54 -2.64
C GLY A 462 27.43 -48.27 -1.13
N LYS A 463 26.99 -49.22 -0.28
CA LYS A 463 27.68 -50.39 0.33
C LYS A 463 28.71 -50.07 1.48
N SER A 464 28.23 -50.10 2.74
CA SER A 464 28.59 -51.01 3.89
C SER A 464 30.03 -51.55 4.12
N PRO A 465 30.42 -52.12 5.30
CA PRO A 465 29.93 -52.04 6.72
C PRO A 465 31.06 -51.99 7.81
N GLY A 466 30.75 -52.11 9.13
CA GLY A 466 31.73 -52.55 10.17
C GLY A 466 31.42 -52.18 11.65
N PRO A 467 31.43 -53.11 12.66
CA PRO A 467 30.90 -52.84 14.01
C PRO A 467 31.87 -53.08 15.21
N GLY A 468 31.44 -52.70 16.44
CA GLY A 468 32.07 -53.07 17.74
C GLY A 468 31.13 -52.86 18.95
N MET A 469 31.19 -53.72 19.98
CA MET A 469 30.20 -53.84 21.08
C MET A 469 30.77 -53.61 22.49
N GLY A 470 29.88 -53.25 23.43
CA GLY A 470 29.98 -53.54 24.87
C GLY A 470 29.76 -52.32 25.79
N SER A 471 29.12 -52.35 26.97
CA SER A 471 28.00 -53.13 27.55
C SER A 471 27.91 -52.84 29.07
N SER A 472 26.74 -52.44 29.58
CA SER A 472 26.33 -52.44 31.03
C SER A 472 27.11 -51.51 31.99
N SER A 473 26.62 -51.04 33.16
CA SER A 473 25.32 -51.14 33.86
C SER A 473 25.13 -49.91 34.78
N GLY A 474 23.91 -49.48 35.11
CA GLY A 474 23.67 -48.25 35.91
C GLY A 474 22.90 -48.46 37.23
N ARG A 475 22.58 -47.35 37.94
CA ARG A 475 21.54 -47.29 38.98
C ARG A 475 21.07 -45.85 39.27
N ALA A 476 19.78 -45.69 39.56
CA ALA A 476 19.15 -44.46 40.09
C ALA A 476 19.28 -44.42 41.64
N ARG A 477 18.91 -43.39 42.41
CA ARG A 477 17.84 -42.36 42.33
C ARG A 477 18.19 -41.14 43.21
N GLY A 478 17.40 -40.05 43.11
CA GLY A 478 17.26 -39.08 44.20
C GLY A 478 16.56 -37.79 43.75
N GLY A 479 15.32 -37.57 44.16
CA GLY A 479 14.63 -36.28 44.00
C GLY A 479 14.82 -35.41 45.25
N GLN A 480 14.84 -34.09 45.08
CA GLN A 480 15.05 -33.13 46.16
C GLN A 480 14.09 -31.94 46.01
N GLU A 481 13.71 -31.33 47.13
CA GLU A 481 12.71 -30.25 47.19
C GLU A 481 13.19 -28.98 46.45
N THR A 482 12.27 -28.31 45.75
CA THR A 482 12.60 -27.20 44.85
C THR A 482 12.60 -25.85 45.56
N MET A 483 13.79 -25.28 45.72
CA MET A 483 13.99 -23.84 45.97
C MET A 483 13.53 -23.03 44.74
N THR A 484 12.99 -21.83 44.94
CA THR A 484 12.62 -20.92 43.85
C THR A 484 13.87 -20.39 43.14
N LYS A 485 13.93 -20.53 41.81
CA LYS A 485 15.07 -20.07 41.00
C LYS A 485 14.91 -18.61 40.57
N LYS A 486 15.98 -17.85 40.69
CA LYS A 486 16.07 -16.41 40.40
C LYS A 486 16.64 -16.19 39.00
N VAL A 487 15.90 -15.48 38.13
CA VAL A 487 16.23 -15.33 36.71
C VAL A 487 16.52 -13.87 36.35
N ALA A 488 17.66 -13.59 35.70
CA ALA A 488 17.91 -12.27 35.11
C ALA A 488 17.28 -12.18 33.71
N VAL A 489 16.61 -11.08 33.39
CA VAL A 489 16.08 -10.78 32.05
C VAL A 489 16.73 -9.49 31.56
N ILE A 490 17.35 -9.51 30.37
CA ILE A 490 18.15 -8.38 29.86
C ILE A 490 17.36 -7.64 28.78
N GLY A 491 16.78 -6.49 29.15
CA GLY A 491 15.97 -5.62 28.29
C GLY A 491 14.46 -5.86 28.42
N ALA A 492 13.68 -4.79 28.58
CA ALA A 492 12.21 -4.77 28.66
C ALA A 492 11.53 -4.46 27.31
N GLY A 493 12.13 -4.94 26.21
CA GLY A 493 11.47 -5.06 24.92
C GLY A 493 10.37 -6.15 24.93
N VAL A 494 9.80 -6.46 23.76
CA VAL A 494 8.71 -7.45 23.67
C VAL A 494 9.14 -8.83 24.19
N SER A 495 10.34 -9.28 23.83
CA SER A 495 10.97 -10.50 24.38
C SER A 495 11.08 -10.47 25.91
N GLY A 496 11.42 -9.32 26.49
CA GLY A 496 11.59 -9.15 27.93
C GLY A 496 10.28 -9.21 28.69
N LEU A 497 9.27 -8.46 28.21
CA LEU A 497 7.93 -8.44 28.82
C LEU A 497 7.29 -9.83 28.83
N ILE A 498 7.38 -10.57 27.72
CA ILE A 498 6.82 -11.93 27.69
C ILE A 498 7.66 -12.92 28.53
N SER A 499 8.98 -12.75 28.58
CA SER A 499 9.86 -13.56 29.45
C SER A 499 9.55 -13.37 30.93
N LEU A 500 9.35 -12.12 31.39
CA LEU A 500 8.87 -11.81 32.74
C LEU A 500 7.56 -12.54 33.04
N LYS A 501 6.57 -12.41 32.15
CA LYS A 501 5.25 -13.04 32.30
C LYS A 501 5.35 -14.56 32.36
N CYS A 502 6.12 -15.18 31.46
CA CYS A 502 6.32 -16.63 31.46
C CYS A 502 7.12 -17.13 32.68
N CYS A 503 8.01 -16.32 33.26
CA CYS A 503 8.68 -16.67 34.51
C CYS A 503 7.68 -16.72 35.67
N VAL A 504 6.81 -15.71 35.78
CA VAL A 504 5.75 -15.67 36.79
C VAL A 504 4.72 -16.78 36.60
N ASP A 505 4.28 -17.05 35.36
CA ASP A 505 3.39 -18.19 35.00
C ASP A 505 3.95 -19.53 35.52
N GLU A 506 5.29 -19.70 35.52
CA GLU A 506 5.96 -20.91 35.99
C GLU A 506 6.45 -20.85 37.44
N GLY A 507 6.22 -19.76 38.18
CA GLY A 507 6.67 -19.63 39.57
C GLY A 507 8.19 -19.47 39.74
N LEU A 508 8.86 -18.88 38.75
CA LEU A 508 10.24 -18.40 38.84
C LEU A 508 10.27 -16.95 39.37
N GLU A 509 11.41 -16.50 39.87
CA GLU A 509 11.59 -15.13 40.39
C GLU A 509 12.42 -14.27 39.41
N PRO A 510 11.80 -13.55 38.46
CA PRO A 510 12.53 -12.77 37.48
C PRO A 510 12.94 -11.38 38.00
N ILE A 511 14.09 -10.88 37.56
CA ILE A 511 14.48 -9.46 37.64
C ILE A 511 14.89 -9.02 36.23
N CYS A 512 14.21 -8.00 35.69
CA CYS A 512 14.50 -7.43 34.39
C CYS A 512 15.33 -6.14 34.54
N PHE A 513 16.43 -6.05 33.79
CA PHE A 513 17.27 -4.87 33.70
C PHE A 513 17.01 -4.18 32.36
N GLU A 514 16.50 -2.95 32.39
CA GLU A 514 16.23 -2.13 31.22
C GLU A 514 17.15 -0.90 31.22
N ARG A 515 17.92 -0.73 30.14
CA ARG A 515 18.86 0.38 29.95
C ARG A 515 18.15 1.74 29.98
N THR A 516 16.93 1.81 29.46
CA THR A 516 16.17 3.04 29.29
C THR A 516 15.10 3.22 30.38
N GLU A 517 14.30 4.27 30.28
CA GLU A 517 13.38 4.77 31.31
C GLU A 517 11.95 4.17 31.27
N ASP A 518 11.60 3.43 30.22
CA ASP A 518 10.28 2.80 30.05
C ASP A 518 10.34 1.58 29.11
N ILE A 519 9.29 0.75 29.12
CA ILE A 519 9.21 -0.51 28.37
C ILE A 519 9.04 -0.33 26.85
N GLY A 520 9.15 -1.44 26.11
CA GLY A 520 8.72 -1.56 24.70
C GLY A 520 9.86 -1.57 23.67
N GLY A 521 11.06 -1.15 24.04
CA GLY A 521 12.26 -1.26 23.19
C GLY A 521 12.11 -0.55 21.84
N LEU A 522 12.10 -1.33 20.74
CA LEU A 522 11.89 -0.85 19.36
C LEU A 522 10.61 -0.03 19.20
N TRP A 523 9.50 -0.46 19.81
CA TRP A 523 8.16 0.11 19.59
C TRP A 523 7.90 1.41 20.36
N ARG A 524 8.85 1.84 21.20
CA ARG A 524 8.81 3.12 21.88
C ARG A 524 9.47 4.17 20.99
N PHE A 525 8.69 4.87 20.16
CA PHE A 525 9.21 5.99 19.38
C PHE A 525 9.84 7.06 20.28
N LYS A 526 10.95 7.64 19.81
CA LYS A 526 11.67 8.78 20.37
C LYS A 526 12.24 9.57 19.20
N GLU A 527 12.26 10.89 19.35
CA GLU A 527 12.84 11.82 18.38
C GLU A 527 14.35 11.58 18.21
N ASN A 528 15.07 11.55 19.32
CA ASN A 528 16.49 11.22 19.36
C ASN A 528 16.73 9.72 19.15
N VAL A 529 17.87 9.39 18.50
CA VAL A 529 18.38 8.02 18.43
C VAL A 529 19.16 7.74 19.73
N GLU A 530 18.77 6.71 20.45
CA GLU A 530 19.39 6.29 21.72
C GLU A 530 20.33 5.09 21.50
N ASP A 531 21.53 5.13 22.05
CA ASP A 531 22.54 4.08 21.83
C ASP A 531 22.28 2.80 22.62
N GLY A 532 22.41 1.67 21.92
CA GLY A 532 22.02 0.35 22.44
C GLY A 532 20.51 0.12 22.54
N ARG A 533 19.67 1.02 21.99
CA ARG A 533 18.26 0.73 21.67
C ARG A 533 18.05 0.78 20.16
N ALA A 534 17.10 0.00 19.66
CA ALA A 534 16.68 0.06 18.26
C ALA A 534 15.88 1.35 17.98
N SER A 535 15.98 1.88 16.76
CA SER A 535 15.35 3.13 16.35
C SER A 535 14.29 2.89 15.28
N ILE A 536 13.18 3.61 15.36
CA ILE A 536 12.11 3.66 14.37
C ILE A 536 11.85 5.11 13.93
N TYR A 537 11.33 5.25 12.71
CA TYR A 537 10.74 6.51 12.21
C TYR A 537 9.32 6.68 12.76
N GLN A 538 8.82 7.92 12.76
CA GLN A 538 7.58 8.27 13.45
C GLN A 538 6.37 7.51 12.91
N SER A 539 6.29 7.32 11.59
CA SER A 539 5.13 6.78 10.88
C SER A 539 5.04 5.24 10.81
N VAL A 540 5.88 4.50 11.54
CA VAL A 540 5.87 3.02 11.50
C VAL A 540 4.51 2.45 11.93
N ILE A 541 3.94 1.63 11.04
CA ILE A 541 2.74 0.80 11.26
C ILE A 541 3.12 -0.69 11.13
N THR A 542 2.54 -1.56 11.96
CA THR A 542 2.80 -3.01 11.89
C THR A 542 2.58 -3.58 10.48
N ASN A 543 3.36 -4.61 10.15
CA ASN A 543 3.21 -5.41 8.94
C ASN A 543 2.46 -6.73 9.20
N THR A 544 2.09 -7.03 10.45
CA THR A 544 1.25 -8.16 10.88
C THR A 544 0.01 -7.66 11.62
N SER A 545 -1.06 -8.46 11.58
CA SER A 545 -2.39 -8.08 12.05
C SER A 545 -2.64 -8.39 13.52
N LYS A 546 -3.58 -7.66 14.13
CA LYS A 546 -3.83 -7.69 15.59
C LYS A 546 -4.14 -9.09 16.14
N GLU A 547 -4.93 -9.88 15.42
CA GLU A 547 -5.35 -11.24 15.84
C GLU A 547 -4.29 -12.32 15.53
N MET A 548 -3.30 -12.02 14.69
CA MET A 548 -2.20 -12.91 14.32
C MET A 548 -0.90 -12.60 15.09
N SER A 549 -0.79 -11.41 15.67
CA SER A 549 0.39 -10.91 16.38
C SER A 549 0.23 -10.81 17.90
N CYS A 550 -0.99 -10.74 18.44
CA CYS A 550 -1.19 -10.71 19.91
C CYS A 550 -0.64 -11.94 20.65
N PHE A 551 -0.33 -11.79 21.93
CA PHE A 551 0.01 -12.91 22.81
C PHE A 551 -1.16 -13.90 22.95
N SER A 552 -0.83 -15.18 23.11
CA SER A 552 -1.76 -16.31 22.96
C SER A 552 -2.88 -16.40 24.01
N ASP A 553 -2.75 -15.69 25.13
CA ASP A 553 -3.77 -15.53 26.17
C ASP A 553 -4.21 -14.08 26.40
N PHE A 554 -3.80 -13.15 25.51
CA PHE A 554 -4.12 -11.73 25.63
C PHE A 554 -4.42 -11.07 24.27
N PRO A 555 -5.65 -11.21 23.73
CA PRO A 555 -6.11 -10.52 22.53
C PRO A 555 -5.90 -9.01 22.59
N MET A 556 -5.63 -8.37 21.45
CA MET A 556 -5.70 -6.91 21.35
C MET A 556 -7.16 -6.42 21.48
N PRO A 557 -7.39 -5.18 21.97
CA PRO A 557 -8.74 -4.62 22.10
C PRO A 557 -9.55 -4.67 20.79
N GLU A 558 -10.87 -4.82 20.91
CA GLU A 558 -11.74 -5.00 19.73
C GLU A 558 -11.83 -3.74 18.85
N ASP A 559 -11.65 -2.57 19.46
CA ASP A 559 -11.65 -1.23 18.86
C ASP A 559 -10.31 -0.84 18.21
N PHE A 560 -9.22 -1.55 18.51
CA PHE A 560 -7.92 -1.30 17.87
C PHE A 560 -7.97 -1.63 16.37
N PRO A 561 -7.24 -0.87 15.51
CA PRO A 561 -7.14 -1.17 14.09
C PRO A 561 -6.43 -2.51 13.83
N ASN A 562 -6.60 -3.06 12.63
CA ASN A 562 -6.05 -4.38 12.31
C ASN A 562 -4.53 -4.35 12.13
N PHE A 563 -3.97 -3.24 11.65
CA PHE A 563 -2.54 -2.94 11.73
C PHE A 563 -2.35 -1.68 12.58
N LEU A 564 -1.34 -1.68 13.45
CA LEU A 564 -1.21 -0.70 14.52
C LEU A 564 -0.05 0.25 14.23
N HIS A 565 -0.30 1.56 14.36
CA HIS A 565 0.77 2.53 14.55
C HIS A 565 1.61 2.18 15.79
N ASN A 566 2.91 2.46 15.77
CA ASN A 566 3.84 2.12 16.86
C ASN A 566 3.34 2.57 18.25
N SER A 567 2.74 3.77 18.36
CA SER A 567 2.14 4.27 19.60
C SER A 567 0.98 3.42 20.13
N LYS A 568 0.11 2.91 19.24
CA LYS A 568 -1.00 2.00 19.59
C LYS A 568 -0.50 0.61 19.99
N LEU A 569 0.61 0.15 19.42
CA LEU A 569 1.23 -1.10 19.84
C LEU A 569 1.96 -0.96 21.20
N LEU A 570 2.59 0.19 21.47
CA LEU A 570 3.12 0.50 22.80
C LEU A 570 2.00 0.58 23.85
N GLU A 571 0.83 1.12 23.50
CA GLU A 571 -0.37 1.11 24.33
C GLU A 571 -0.78 -0.33 24.70
N TYR A 572 -0.82 -1.25 23.73
CA TYR A 572 -1.06 -2.68 24.01
C TYR A 572 -0.02 -3.28 24.97
N PHE A 573 1.28 -3.00 24.81
CA PHE A 573 2.31 -3.50 25.73
C PHE A 573 2.19 -2.91 27.14
N ARG A 574 1.75 -1.66 27.28
CA ARG A 574 1.45 -1.05 28.58
C ARG A 574 0.22 -1.70 29.23
N ILE A 575 -0.86 -1.92 28.49
CA ILE A 575 -2.05 -2.64 28.99
C ILE A 575 -1.67 -4.06 29.42
N PHE A 576 -0.87 -4.79 28.63
CA PHE A 576 -0.34 -6.11 28.97
C PHE A 576 0.50 -6.07 30.26
N SER A 577 1.47 -5.14 30.36
CA SER A 577 2.33 -4.99 31.54
C SER A 577 1.55 -4.66 32.82
N THR A 578 0.45 -3.90 32.71
CA THR A 578 -0.45 -3.61 33.83
C THR A 578 -1.32 -4.82 34.17
N LYS A 579 -1.86 -5.52 33.17
CA LYS A 579 -2.76 -6.67 33.36
C LYS A 579 -2.10 -7.84 34.10
N PHE A 580 -0.81 -8.06 33.85
CA PHE A 580 -0.01 -9.13 34.46
C PHE A 580 0.96 -8.62 35.55
N ASP A 581 0.82 -7.36 35.99
CA ASP A 581 1.63 -6.73 37.06
C ASP A 581 3.15 -6.94 36.90
N LEU A 582 3.65 -6.73 35.67
CA LEU A 582 5.05 -7.03 35.32
C LEU A 582 6.02 -5.92 35.73
N ARG A 583 5.52 -4.69 35.95
CA ARG A 583 6.35 -3.50 36.14
C ARG A 583 7.22 -3.58 37.40
N LYS A 584 6.77 -4.28 38.44
CA LYS A 584 7.51 -4.47 39.71
C LYS A 584 8.81 -5.27 39.55
N TYR A 585 8.96 -6.04 38.48
CA TYR A 585 10.18 -6.81 38.19
C TYR A 585 11.20 -6.02 37.36
N ILE A 586 10.89 -4.79 36.92
CA ILE A 586 11.71 -4.03 35.96
C ILE A 586 12.50 -2.94 36.67
N GLN A 587 13.83 -3.01 36.57
CA GLN A 587 14.77 -1.97 36.95
C GLN A 587 15.12 -1.14 35.72
N PHE A 588 14.49 0.02 35.58
CA PHE A 588 14.78 1.00 34.53
C PHE A 588 16.12 1.71 34.79
N GLN A 589 16.67 2.35 33.75
CA GLN A 589 17.96 3.07 33.80
C GLN A 589 19.07 2.22 34.43
N THR A 590 19.08 0.93 34.10
CA THR A 590 19.97 -0.08 34.67
C THR A 590 20.54 -0.92 33.52
N THR A 591 21.75 -0.59 33.09
CA THR A 591 22.43 -1.26 31.96
C THR A 591 23.18 -2.47 32.45
N VAL A 592 22.99 -3.63 31.82
CA VAL A 592 23.88 -4.79 32.05
C VAL A 592 25.20 -4.54 31.32
N LEU A 593 26.31 -4.58 32.09
CA LEU A 593 27.67 -4.40 31.57
C LEU A 593 28.30 -5.75 31.22
N THR A 594 28.23 -6.74 32.11
CA THR A 594 28.76 -8.08 31.86
C THR A 594 27.90 -9.17 32.51
N VAL A 595 27.85 -10.33 31.88
CA VAL A 595 27.25 -11.58 32.36
C VAL A 595 28.32 -12.65 32.30
N LYS A 596 28.79 -13.11 33.45
CA LYS A 596 29.92 -14.05 33.57
C LYS A 596 29.47 -15.35 34.22
N ARG A 597 30.03 -16.47 33.75
CA ARG A 597 29.92 -17.77 34.43
C ARG A 597 30.60 -17.66 35.80
N ARG A 598 29.95 -18.10 36.88
CA ARG A 598 30.63 -18.18 38.18
C ARG A 598 31.73 -19.27 38.15
N PRO A 599 32.77 -19.20 39.01
CA PRO A 599 33.79 -20.24 39.08
C PRO A 599 33.25 -21.64 39.40
N ASP A 600 32.07 -21.73 40.03
CA ASP A 600 31.36 -22.98 40.34
C ASP A 600 30.33 -23.40 39.27
N PHE A 601 30.28 -22.74 38.10
CA PHE A 601 29.25 -22.96 37.07
C PHE A 601 28.99 -24.44 36.67
N PRO A 602 29.99 -25.33 36.54
CA PRO A 602 29.75 -26.75 36.26
C PRO A 602 28.81 -27.44 37.25
N SER A 603 28.83 -27.03 38.53
CA SER A 603 27.95 -27.54 39.58
C SER A 603 26.73 -26.64 39.82
N SER A 604 26.92 -25.31 39.86
CA SER A 604 25.87 -24.35 40.22
C SER A 604 24.97 -23.95 39.05
N GLY A 605 25.49 -23.89 37.82
CA GLY A 605 24.84 -23.28 36.66
C GLY A 605 24.63 -21.76 36.76
N GLN A 606 25.20 -21.10 37.77
CA GLN A 606 24.89 -19.71 38.13
C GLN A 606 25.73 -18.67 37.40
N TRP A 607 25.12 -17.50 37.22
CA TRP A 607 25.69 -16.35 36.52
C TRP A 607 25.90 -15.17 37.46
N GLU A 608 27.03 -14.50 37.31
CA GLU A 608 27.29 -13.17 37.87
C GLU A 608 26.87 -12.12 36.84
N VAL A 609 25.95 -11.23 37.20
CA VAL A 609 25.46 -10.15 36.34
C VAL A 609 25.87 -8.81 36.96
N VAL A 610 26.74 -8.10 36.26
CA VAL A 610 27.18 -6.74 36.63
C VAL A 610 26.32 -5.72 35.90
N THR A 611 25.72 -4.82 36.66
CA THR A 611 24.84 -3.76 36.16
C THR A 611 25.31 -2.39 36.60
N GLU A 612 25.10 -1.39 35.76
CA GLU A 612 25.32 0.03 36.08
C GLU A 612 23.98 0.74 36.21
N SER A 613 23.79 1.50 37.28
CA SER A 613 22.71 2.49 37.39
C SER A 613 23.21 3.76 38.07
N ASN A 614 22.93 4.91 37.47
CA ASN A 614 23.38 6.24 37.93
C ASN A 614 24.90 6.32 38.19
N GLY A 615 25.71 5.74 37.30
CA GLY A 615 27.18 5.71 37.41
C GLY A 615 27.71 4.84 38.57
N ARG A 616 26.88 3.94 39.11
CA ARG A 616 27.28 2.99 40.15
C ARG A 616 27.09 1.56 39.65
N GLU A 617 28.16 0.80 39.65
CA GLU A 617 28.12 -0.62 39.36
C GLU A 617 27.60 -1.44 40.56
N ARG A 618 26.88 -2.53 40.26
CA ARG A 618 26.40 -3.53 41.20
C ARG A 618 26.52 -4.91 40.57
N SER A 619 27.13 -5.85 41.29
CA SER A 619 27.10 -7.27 40.92
C SER A 619 25.98 -8.00 41.66
N ALA A 620 25.30 -8.92 40.99
CA ALA A 620 24.31 -9.80 41.58
C ALA A 620 24.34 -11.19 40.93
N VAL A 621 24.11 -12.23 41.74
CA VAL A 621 24.05 -13.63 41.29
C VAL A 621 22.62 -14.02 40.90
N PHE A 622 22.52 -14.85 39.86
CA PHE A 622 21.29 -15.40 39.28
C PHE A 622 21.47 -16.87 38.90
N ASP A 623 20.40 -17.65 38.99
CA ASP A 623 20.39 -19.08 38.63
C ASP A 623 20.27 -19.30 37.13
N ALA A 624 19.69 -18.34 36.40
CA ALA A 624 19.60 -18.36 34.96
C ALA A 624 19.47 -16.95 34.35
N VAL A 625 19.74 -16.83 33.04
CA VAL A 625 19.73 -15.55 32.29
C VAL A 625 18.95 -15.68 30.98
N MET A 626 18.03 -14.75 30.74
CA MET A 626 17.34 -14.55 29.46
C MET A 626 17.81 -13.27 28.79
N VAL A 627 18.39 -13.38 27.60
CA VAL A 627 18.90 -12.26 26.81
C VAL A 627 17.81 -11.78 25.85
N CYS A 628 17.27 -10.59 26.12
CA CYS A 628 16.10 -10.02 25.43
C CYS A 628 16.40 -8.67 24.74
N SER A 629 17.69 -8.37 24.49
CA SER A 629 18.16 -7.09 23.96
C SER A 629 17.76 -6.80 22.51
N GLY A 630 17.36 -7.82 21.74
CA GLY A 630 17.03 -7.70 20.31
C GLY A 630 18.24 -7.50 19.40
N HIS A 631 17.99 -7.34 18.10
CA HIS A 631 19.04 -7.42 17.06
C HIS A 631 18.99 -6.30 15.99
N HIS A 632 17.93 -5.48 15.92
CA HIS A 632 17.86 -4.34 14.98
C HIS A 632 18.48 -3.06 15.57
N ILE A 633 19.68 -3.18 16.14
CA ILE A 633 20.35 -2.07 16.84
C ILE A 633 21.51 -1.53 16.02
N LEU A 634 22.51 -2.36 15.69
CA LEU A 634 23.73 -1.88 15.04
C LEU A 634 23.49 -1.71 13.53
N PRO A 635 23.65 -0.50 12.96
CA PRO A 635 23.39 -0.28 11.54
C PRO A 635 24.47 -0.96 10.69
N HIS A 636 24.06 -1.64 9.61
CA HIS A 636 25.00 -2.24 8.66
C HIS A 636 25.15 -1.32 7.44
N ILE A 637 26.28 -0.60 7.35
CA ILE A 637 26.57 0.35 6.27
C ILE A 637 27.80 -0.12 5.48
N PRO A 638 27.63 -0.91 4.41
CA PRO A 638 28.75 -1.49 3.67
C PRO A 638 29.38 -0.49 2.68
N LEU A 639 29.99 0.59 3.20
CA LEU A 639 30.57 1.68 2.40
C LEU A 639 31.55 1.19 1.32
N LYS A 640 32.34 0.14 1.62
CA LYS A 640 33.26 -0.52 0.66
C LYS A 640 32.58 -1.05 -0.61
N SER A 641 31.26 -1.24 -0.61
CA SER A 641 30.47 -1.70 -1.77
C SER A 641 29.98 -0.58 -2.69
N PHE A 642 30.28 0.69 -2.34
CA PHE A 642 29.87 1.91 -3.05
C PHE A 642 31.10 2.81 -3.31
N PRO A 643 31.90 2.52 -4.35
CA PRO A 643 33.09 3.30 -4.69
C PRO A 643 32.75 4.79 -4.90
N GLY A 644 33.60 5.69 -4.40
CA GLY A 644 33.42 7.13 -4.58
C GLY A 644 32.52 7.81 -3.53
N ILE A 645 31.95 7.06 -2.57
CA ILE A 645 31.15 7.64 -1.47
C ILE A 645 31.93 8.69 -0.66
N GLU A 646 33.26 8.53 -0.55
CA GLU A 646 34.18 9.47 0.07
C GLU A 646 34.33 10.81 -0.68
N ARG A 647 33.90 10.90 -1.95
CA ARG A 647 33.88 12.14 -2.74
C ARG A 647 32.51 12.81 -2.76
N PHE A 648 31.45 12.09 -2.37
CA PHE A 648 30.07 12.57 -2.43
C PHE A 648 29.86 13.75 -1.46
N LYS A 649 29.44 14.90 -1.99
CA LYS A 649 29.27 16.16 -1.26
C LYS A 649 27.89 16.30 -0.62
N GLY A 650 26.92 15.49 -1.05
CA GLY A 650 25.57 15.45 -0.50
C GLY A 650 25.50 14.75 0.87
N GLN A 651 24.32 14.79 1.50
CA GLN A 651 24.12 14.14 2.80
C GLN A 651 23.93 12.63 2.63
N TYR A 652 24.50 11.81 3.52
CA TYR A 652 24.11 10.40 3.61
C TYR A 652 23.98 9.91 5.06
N PHE A 653 23.07 8.97 5.28
CA PHE A 653 22.82 8.34 6.59
C PHE A 653 22.14 6.98 6.42
N HIS A 654 22.07 6.19 7.51
CA HIS A 654 21.38 4.90 7.53
C HIS A 654 19.94 5.05 8.03
N SER A 655 19.05 4.11 7.68
CA SER A 655 17.62 4.15 8.06
C SER A 655 17.37 4.22 9.57
N ARG A 656 18.35 3.83 10.41
CA ARG A 656 18.35 3.99 11.88
C ARG A 656 18.23 5.47 12.31
N GLN A 657 18.82 6.38 11.54
CA GLN A 657 18.85 7.82 11.79
C GLN A 657 17.61 8.55 11.26
N TYR A 658 16.84 7.93 10.36
CA TYR A 658 15.64 8.53 9.80
C TYR A 658 14.51 8.64 10.85
N LYS A 659 13.76 9.75 10.82
CA LYS A 659 12.71 10.07 11.80
C LYS A 659 11.45 10.64 11.18
N HIS A 660 11.61 11.72 10.42
CA HIS A 660 10.56 12.48 9.76
C HIS A 660 10.98 12.80 8.32
N PRO A 661 10.02 13.01 7.40
CA PRO A 661 10.31 13.41 6.02
C PRO A 661 10.53 14.92 5.83
N ASP A 662 10.28 15.72 6.87
CA ASP A 662 10.43 17.18 6.86
C ASP A 662 11.92 17.54 6.85
N GLY A 663 12.31 18.55 6.05
CA GLY A 663 13.71 18.91 5.80
C GLY A 663 14.33 18.26 4.55
N PHE A 664 13.56 17.41 3.84
CA PHE A 664 13.94 16.80 2.56
C PHE A 664 13.12 17.35 1.38
N GLU A 665 12.39 18.45 1.57
CA GLU A 665 11.65 19.13 0.50
C GLU A 665 12.60 19.58 -0.61
N ARG A 666 12.18 19.39 -1.86
CA ARG A 666 12.94 19.71 -3.08
C ARG A 666 14.21 18.90 -3.35
N ASN A 667 14.64 18.03 -2.46
CA ASN A 667 15.84 17.21 -2.66
C ASN A 667 15.60 16.04 -3.66
N ARG A 668 16.68 15.60 -4.29
CA ARG A 668 16.77 14.36 -5.08
C ARG A 668 17.41 13.28 -4.21
N ILE A 669 16.65 12.21 -3.96
CA ILE A 669 16.93 11.29 -2.85
C ILE A 669 17.11 9.87 -3.39
N LEU A 670 18.21 9.22 -3.02
CA LEU A 670 18.50 7.83 -3.36
C LEU A 670 18.40 6.94 -2.13
N VAL A 671 17.38 6.09 -2.07
CA VAL A 671 17.24 5.04 -1.05
C VAL A 671 17.90 3.77 -1.55
N ILE A 672 18.85 3.23 -0.78
CA ILE A 672 19.65 2.05 -1.13
C ILE A 672 19.11 0.84 -0.39
N GLY A 673 18.72 -0.20 -1.14
CA GLY A 673 18.09 -1.41 -0.64
C GLY A 673 16.59 -1.45 -0.93
N ILE A 674 15.96 -2.61 -0.72
CA ILE A 674 14.51 -2.79 -0.89
C ILE A 674 13.91 -3.65 0.22
N GLY A 675 14.33 -3.39 1.46
CA GLY A 675 13.63 -3.89 2.65
C GLY A 675 12.34 -3.10 2.92
N ASN A 676 11.57 -3.54 3.94
CA ASN A 676 10.36 -2.83 4.39
C ASN A 676 10.65 -1.35 4.69
N SER A 677 11.70 -1.05 5.48
CA SER A 677 12.09 0.33 5.79
C SER A 677 12.54 1.13 4.56
N ALA A 678 13.17 0.51 3.55
CA ALA A 678 13.55 1.21 2.33
C ALA A 678 12.32 1.71 1.57
N SER A 679 11.30 0.85 1.50
CA SER A 679 10.06 1.09 0.77
C SER A 679 9.20 2.13 1.47
N ASP A 680 9.03 2.02 2.80
CA ASP A 680 8.32 3.01 3.61
C ASP A 680 8.97 4.40 3.53
N ILE A 681 10.30 4.49 3.69
CA ILE A 681 11.03 5.76 3.65
C ILE A 681 10.96 6.39 2.26
N ALA A 682 11.15 5.61 1.18
CA ALA A 682 11.02 6.13 -0.18
C ALA A 682 9.60 6.64 -0.48
N VAL A 683 8.58 5.92 -0.02
CA VAL A 683 7.16 6.30 -0.11
C VAL A 683 6.88 7.60 0.65
N GLU A 684 7.36 7.74 1.88
CA GLU A 684 7.14 8.92 2.71
C GLU A 684 7.83 10.16 2.12
N LEU A 685 9.11 10.04 1.76
CA LEU A 685 9.89 11.13 1.14
C LEU A 685 9.32 11.55 -0.22
N SER A 686 8.77 10.62 -1.01
CA SER A 686 8.12 10.94 -2.30
C SER A 686 6.91 11.87 -2.16
N ARG A 687 6.29 11.96 -0.98
CA ARG A 687 5.19 12.90 -0.69
C ARG A 687 5.71 14.32 -0.45
N ARG A 688 6.83 14.47 0.26
CA ARG A 688 7.41 15.78 0.62
C ARG A 688 8.25 16.40 -0.48
N ALA A 689 9.06 15.61 -1.20
CA ALA A 689 9.97 16.12 -2.23
C ALA A 689 9.27 17.02 -3.26
N ALA A 690 8.03 16.68 -3.64
CA ALA A 690 7.22 17.40 -4.63
C ALA A 690 6.47 18.64 -4.10
N GLN A 691 6.47 18.94 -2.79
CA GLN A 691 5.70 20.06 -2.24
C GLN A 691 6.43 21.41 -2.46
N VAL A 692 5.89 22.24 -3.34
CA VAL A 692 6.33 23.63 -3.52
C VAL A 692 5.68 24.51 -2.46
N GLN A 693 6.45 24.98 -1.48
CA GLN A 693 6.03 26.13 -0.66
C GLN A 693 5.68 27.30 -1.60
N ARG A 694 4.41 27.74 -1.57
CA ARG A 694 4.04 29.04 -2.16
C ARG A 694 4.87 30.11 -1.44
N PRO A 695 5.45 31.09 -2.15
CA PRO A 695 5.99 32.26 -1.48
C PRO A 695 4.86 32.90 -0.66
N PRO A 696 5.15 33.45 0.54
CA PRO A 696 4.13 34.11 1.32
C PRO A 696 3.53 35.23 0.47
N THR A 697 2.22 35.14 0.22
CA THR A 697 1.47 36.22 -0.42
C THR A 697 1.72 37.49 0.37
N GLN A 698 2.30 38.52 -0.26
CA GLN A 698 2.35 39.86 0.33
C GLN A 698 0.90 40.25 0.61
N GLY A 699 0.53 40.22 1.89
CA GLY A 699 -0.80 40.57 2.33
C GLY A 699 -1.05 42.05 2.12
N ASP A 700 -2.31 42.38 1.82
CA ASP A 700 -2.79 43.76 1.78
C ASP A 700 -2.32 44.57 2.99
N GLY A 701 -1.90 45.80 2.73
CA GLY A 701 -1.06 46.55 3.66
C GLY A 701 -1.76 46.96 4.96
N THR A 702 -1.36 46.34 6.07
CA THR A 702 -1.50 46.90 7.45
C THR A 702 -0.24 46.68 8.31
N GLY A 703 0.94 46.76 7.69
CA GLY A 703 2.24 46.60 8.36
C GLY A 703 2.68 47.79 9.23
N LYS A 704 2.04 48.01 10.38
CA LYS A 704 2.51 48.95 11.45
C LYS A 704 2.38 48.35 12.85
N ARG A 705 3.19 47.32 13.18
CA ARG A 705 3.57 46.91 14.56
C ARG A 705 4.55 45.72 14.59
N ALA A 706 5.78 45.90 14.08
CA ALA A 706 6.83 44.85 14.18
C ALA A 706 8.30 45.32 14.11
N VAL A 707 8.59 46.64 14.17
CA VAL A 707 9.95 47.18 13.90
C VAL A 707 10.68 47.69 15.15
N GLU A 708 10.07 47.57 16.34
CA GLU A 708 10.53 48.26 17.55
C GLU A 708 11.18 47.35 18.62
N LYS A 709 11.64 46.15 18.26
CA LYS A 709 12.21 45.18 19.23
C LYS A 709 13.51 44.45 18.83
N GLN A 710 14.20 44.89 17.78
CA GLN A 710 15.56 44.41 17.42
C GLN A 710 16.49 45.59 17.06
N ARG A 711 16.52 46.60 17.93
CA ARG A 711 17.46 47.73 17.82
C ARG A 711 17.96 48.22 19.18
N LYS A 712 18.55 47.30 19.93
CA LYS A 712 19.51 47.52 21.03
C LYS A 712 20.44 46.31 21.07
N ASP A 713 21.66 46.52 21.58
CA ASP A 713 22.74 45.54 21.77
C ASP A 713 23.47 45.08 20.49
N SER A 714 24.31 45.99 19.95
CA SER A 714 25.63 45.68 19.33
C SER A 714 26.35 46.97 18.94
N THR A 715 27.13 47.52 19.87
CA THR A 715 28.19 48.49 19.57
C THR A 715 29.49 47.73 19.33
N GLU A 716 30.10 47.88 18.15
CA GLU A 716 31.51 48.27 17.96
C GLU A 716 31.89 48.38 16.46
N LEU A 717 32.91 49.19 16.19
CA LEU A 717 33.48 49.58 14.89
C LEU A 717 34.90 48.95 14.80
N PRO A 718 35.62 48.88 13.65
CA PRO A 718 35.80 50.00 12.72
C PRO A 718 35.89 49.73 11.20
N GLN A 719 36.07 50.84 10.50
CA GLN A 719 36.06 51.09 9.05
C GLN A 719 37.19 50.42 8.25
N GLY A 720 36.98 50.22 6.94
CA GLY A 720 38.05 49.89 5.99
C GLY A 720 37.65 49.91 4.50
N LEU A 721 38.22 50.85 3.75
CA LEU A 721 38.31 50.97 2.28
C LEU A 721 37.06 51.16 1.39
N THR A 722 37.11 52.29 0.69
CA THR A 722 36.34 52.70 -0.49
C THR A 722 36.93 52.16 -1.80
N LEU A 723 36.10 51.95 -2.83
CA LEU A 723 36.46 52.24 -4.23
C LEU A 723 35.23 52.75 -5.03
N PRO A 724 35.40 53.63 -6.03
CA PRO A 724 34.30 54.30 -6.74
C PRO A 724 34.10 53.80 -8.18
N GLY A 725 33.05 54.32 -8.86
CA GLY A 725 33.07 54.48 -10.32
C GLY A 725 31.84 53.95 -11.08
N VAL A 726 30.80 54.78 -11.17
CA VAL A 726 29.84 54.70 -12.31
C VAL A 726 30.39 55.61 -13.41
N GLY A 727 30.33 55.16 -14.66
CA GLY A 727 30.72 55.93 -15.85
C GLY A 727 29.92 55.49 -17.07
N ASP A 728 29.30 56.47 -17.74
CA ASP A 728 28.35 56.30 -18.84
C ASP A 728 29.01 55.99 -20.22
N VAL A 729 28.11 55.83 -21.22
CA VAL A 729 28.19 56.33 -22.62
C VAL A 729 28.04 55.26 -23.73
N ALA A 730 26.78 55.12 -24.17
CA ALA A 730 26.24 55.23 -25.54
C ALA A 730 26.94 54.70 -26.82
N GLU A 731 26.06 54.26 -27.74
CA GLU A 731 26.13 54.21 -29.22
C GLU A 731 27.13 53.29 -29.95
N VAL A 732 26.60 52.51 -30.93
CA VAL A 732 26.71 52.79 -32.38
C VAL A 732 25.83 51.82 -33.19
N ILE A 733 25.15 52.32 -34.22
CA ILE A 733 24.34 51.53 -35.17
C ILE A 733 25.20 51.13 -36.39
N GLY A 734 25.14 49.86 -36.82
CA GLY A 734 25.85 49.36 -38.00
C GLY A 734 24.95 48.55 -38.95
N ASN A 735 24.81 49.01 -40.20
CA ASN A 735 24.04 48.34 -41.26
C ASN A 735 24.79 47.14 -41.87
N GLY A 736 24.06 46.08 -42.25
CA GLY A 736 24.63 44.96 -43.01
C GLY A 736 23.57 44.10 -43.74
N ARG A 737 23.37 44.33 -45.04
CA ARG A 737 22.57 43.45 -45.92
C ARG A 737 23.46 42.38 -46.54
N THR A 738 23.08 41.09 -46.49
CA THR A 738 23.29 40.17 -47.63
C THR A 738 22.49 38.85 -47.57
N ARG A 739 21.78 38.58 -48.67
CA ARG A 739 21.47 37.29 -49.35
C ARG A 739 20.95 36.06 -48.56
N ILE A 740 19.74 35.67 -48.96
CA ILE A 740 19.13 34.34 -48.78
C ILE A 740 19.58 33.42 -49.93
N PRO A 741 19.98 32.15 -49.67
CA PRO A 741 19.87 31.05 -50.61
C PRO A 741 18.59 30.24 -50.34
N SER A 742 17.82 29.96 -51.38
CA SER A 742 16.60 29.16 -51.32
C SER A 742 16.88 27.65 -51.28
N GLY A 743 16.00 26.88 -50.62
CA GLY A 743 15.81 25.46 -50.92
C GLY A 743 16.13 24.47 -49.80
N ARG A 744 15.15 24.20 -48.92
CA ARG A 744 14.90 22.87 -48.35
C ARG A 744 13.47 22.77 -47.84
N THR A 745 12.82 21.64 -48.15
CA THR A 745 11.44 21.30 -47.77
C THR A 745 11.31 21.16 -46.25
N VAL A 746 10.36 21.85 -45.63
CA VAL A 746 10.10 21.74 -44.18
C VAL A 746 9.07 20.65 -43.93
N SER A 747 9.54 19.46 -43.59
CA SER A 747 8.73 18.39 -43.00
C SER A 747 8.86 18.40 -41.48
N GLY A 748 7.73 18.51 -40.77
CA GLY A 748 7.64 18.24 -39.33
C GLY A 748 8.22 19.31 -38.41
N ILE A 749 7.38 20.24 -37.93
CA ILE A 749 7.73 21.10 -36.80
C ILE A 749 7.53 20.31 -35.50
N GLY A 750 8.62 19.78 -34.96
CA GLY A 750 8.71 19.49 -33.53
C GLY A 750 8.87 20.80 -32.76
N PHE A 751 8.18 20.94 -31.63
CA PHE A 751 8.38 22.08 -30.73
C PHE A 751 9.66 21.89 -29.91
N GLU A 752 10.79 22.34 -30.44
CA GLU A 752 11.94 22.68 -29.59
C GLU A 752 11.71 24.06 -28.97
N MET A 753 11.75 24.15 -27.63
CA MET A 753 11.72 25.44 -26.95
C MET A 753 13.09 26.11 -27.05
N PRO A 754 13.16 27.44 -27.29
CA PRO A 754 14.44 28.13 -27.31
C PRO A 754 15.08 28.14 -25.92
N PRO A 755 16.40 27.97 -25.79
CA PRO A 755 17.07 27.98 -24.50
C PRO A 755 17.00 29.40 -23.89
N SER A 756 16.38 29.51 -22.71
CA SER A 756 16.48 30.71 -21.88
C SER A 756 17.91 30.87 -21.38
N LYS A 757 18.52 32.04 -21.62
CA LYS A 757 19.87 32.34 -21.14
C LYS A 757 19.85 32.58 -19.63
N HIS A 758 20.75 31.88 -18.92
CA HIS A 758 21.19 32.13 -17.56
C HIS A 758 20.10 32.28 -16.48
N ASP A 759 19.55 31.15 -16.06
CA ASP A 759 19.68 30.64 -14.69
C ASP A 759 19.44 29.12 -14.77
N ASP A 760 20.29 28.29 -14.16
CA ASP A 760 20.05 26.84 -14.16
C ASP A 760 18.77 26.54 -13.37
N PRO A 761 17.73 25.92 -13.98
CA PRO A 761 16.49 25.68 -13.27
C PRO A 761 16.76 24.69 -12.12
N PRO A 762 16.28 24.98 -10.89
CA PRO A 762 16.47 24.08 -9.76
C PRO A 762 15.94 22.69 -10.12
N HIS A 763 16.81 21.68 -9.99
CA HIS A 763 16.53 20.35 -10.51
C HIS A 763 15.22 19.79 -9.94
N CYS A 764 14.44 19.12 -10.80
CA CYS A 764 13.15 18.58 -10.39
C CYS A 764 13.35 17.53 -9.26
N PRO A 765 12.65 17.67 -8.12
CA PRO A 765 12.75 16.74 -6.99
C PRO A 765 12.30 15.34 -7.39
N GLN A 766 12.97 14.32 -6.88
CA GLN A 766 12.74 12.93 -7.29
C GLN A 766 13.26 11.93 -6.26
N VAL A 767 12.57 10.80 -6.10
CA VAL A 767 13.03 9.70 -5.23
C VAL A 767 13.39 8.48 -6.06
N PHE A 768 14.55 7.91 -5.79
CA PHE A 768 15.06 6.70 -6.42
C PHE A 768 15.18 5.59 -5.39
N ILE A 769 14.83 4.36 -5.76
CA ILE A 769 15.07 3.16 -4.94
C ILE A 769 15.99 2.20 -5.70
N SER A 770 17.19 1.97 -5.17
CA SER A 770 18.23 1.14 -5.78
C SER A 770 18.18 -0.28 -5.23
N THR A 771 18.02 -1.29 -6.09
CA THR A 771 18.05 -2.71 -5.71
C THR A 771 18.91 -3.55 -6.64
N ARG A 772 19.70 -4.47 -6.05
CA ARG A 772 20.52 -5.44 -6.79
C ARG A 772 19.70 -6.62 -7.31
N GLN A 773 18.80 -7.17 -6.48
CA GLN A 773 18.13 -8.44 -6.76
C GLN A 773 16.64 -8.29 -7.10
N GLY A 774 16.02 -7.13 -6.85
CA GLY A 774 14.55 -7.03 -6.81
C GLY A 774 13.95 -7.63 -5.53
N SER A 775 12.64 -7.46 -5.33
CA SER A 775 11.87 -8.11 -4.27
C SER A 775 10.39 -8.20 -4.66
N TRP A 776 9.69 -9.23 -4.16
CA TRP A 776 8.23 -9.27 -4.23
C TRP A 776 7.64 -8.23 -3.27
N VAL A 777 6.63 -7.49 -3.71
CA VAL A 777 5.89 -6.51 -2.91
C VAL A 777 4.44 -6.97 -2.77
N MET A 778 3.91 -6.88 -1.56
CA MET A 778 2.53 -7.19 -1.22
C MET A 778 1.90 -6.10 -0.37
N SER A 779 0.59 -5.97 -0.48
CA SER A 779 -0.22 -5.12 0.39
C SER A 779 -0.53 -5.84 1.71
N ARG A 780 -0.73 -5.05 2.78
CA ARG A 780 -1.38 -5.48 4.02
C ARG A 780 -2.81 -5.99 3.76
N ILE A 781 -3.46 -5.47 2.72
CA ILE A 781 -4.78 -5.86 2.21
C ILE A 781 -4.64 -7.12 1.34
N SER A 782 -5.42 -8.15 1.67
CA SER A 782 -5.51 -9.40 0.91
C SER A 782 -6.97 -9.71 0.56
N GLU A 783 -7.28 -10.98 0.31
CA GLU A 783 -8.59 -11.43 -0.17
C GLU A 783 -9.75 -10.88 0.69
N ASP A 784 -10.82 -10.44 0.02
CA ASP A 784 -11.98 -9.75 0.64
C ASP A 784 -11.64 -8.49 1.47
N GLY A 785 -10.39 -8.02 1.42
CA GLY A 785 -9.87 -6.98 2.30
C GLY A 785 -9.52 -7.45 3.71
N TYR A 786 -9.32 -8.75 3.93
CA TYR A 786 -8.73 -9.26 5.17
C TYR A 786 -7.21 -8.98 5.21
N PRO A 787 -6.60 -8.94 6.41
CA PRO A 787 -5.15 -8.90 6.55
C PRO A 787 -4.46 -10.09 5.86
N TRP A 788 -3.33 -9.81 5.20
CA TRP A 788 -2.59 -10.82 4.42
C TRP A 788 -2.17 -12.05 5.23
N ASP A 789 -1.75 -11.88 6.48
CA ASP A 789 -1.23 -12.94 7.33
C ASP A 789 -2.32 -13.94 7.76
N MET A 790 -3.55 -13.48 7.93
CA MET A 790 -4.71 -14.34 8.20
C MET A 790 -5.04 -15.28 7.02
N VAL A 791 -4.70 -14.89 5.80
CA VAL A 791 -4.91 -15.68 4.58
C VAL A 791 -3.69 -16.55 4.26
N PHE A 792 -2.48 -16.01 4.47
CA PHE A 792 -1.22 -16.67 4.10
C PHE A 792 -0.74 -17.69 5.16
N HIS A 793 -0.92 -17.41 6.46
CA HIS A 793 -0.53 -18.28 7.57
C HIS A 793 -1.71 -19.09 8.10
N THR A 794 -2.26 -19.96 7.23
CA THR A 794 -3.09 -21.09 7.64
C THR A 794 -2.24 -22.36 7.68
N ARG A 795 -2.66 -23.36 8.46
CA ARG A 795 -1.93 -24.64 8.56
C ARG A 795 -2.00 -25.41 7.24
N PHE A 796 -3.17 -25.43 6.59
CA PHE A 796 -3.35 -25.96 5.24
C PHE A 796 -2.37 -25.35 4.23
N SER A 797 -2.25 -24.02 4.16
CA SER A 797 -1.31 -23.35 3.26
C SER A 797 0.15 -23.69 3.61
N SER A 798 0.49 -23.86 4.89
CA SER A 798 1.84 -24.30 5.30
C SER A 798 2.13 -25.74 4.88
N THR A 799 1.18 -26.67 5.09
CA THR A 799 1.29 -28.06 4.61
C THR A 799 1.48 -28.09 3.09
N LEU A 800 0.70 -27.30 2.34
CA LEU A 800 0.81 -27.21 0.89
C LEU A 800 2.19 -26.71 0.44
N ARG A 801 2.72 -25.64 1.05
CA ARG A 801 4.07 -25.13 0.77
C ARG A 801 5.18 -26.13 1.09
N ASN A 802 5.01 -26.95 2.14
CA ASN A 802 6.01 -27.92 2.57
C ASN A 802 5.95 -29.25 1.79
N VAL A 803 4.82 -29.59 1.17
CA VAL A 803 4.63 -30.85 0.41
C VAL A 803 4.79 -30.66 -1.10
N LEU A 804 4.45 -29.48 -1.65
CA LEU A 804 4.58 -29.24 -3.10
C LEU A 804 6.05 -29.18 -3.55
N PRO A 805 6.38 -29.67 -4.77
CA PRO A 805 7.68 -29.43 -5.38
C PRO A 805 7.99 -27.94 -5.52
N ARG A 806 9.26 -27.55 -5.32
CA ARG A 806 9.70 -26.13 -5.37
C ARG A 806 9.31 -25.41 -6.67
N THR A 807 9.24 -26.10 -7.79
CA THR A 807 8.80 -25.55 -9.08
C THR A 807 7.32 -25.17 -9.10
N ALA A 808 6.45 -26.03 -8.56
CA ALA A 808 5.02 -25.76 -8.41
C ALA A 808 4.77 -24.63 -7.40
N LEU A 809 5.53 -24.63 -6.28
CA LEU A 809 5.48 -23.57 -5.28
C LEU A 809 5.93 -22.22 -5.86
N LYS A 810 7.05 -22.17 -6.60
CA LYS A 810 7.51 -20.98 -7.33
C LYS A 810 6.40 -20.45 -8.23
N TRP A 811 5.82 -21.29 -9.09
CA TRP A 811 4.76 -20.89 -10.01
C TRP A 811 3.52 -20.32 -9.29
N MET A 812 3.12 -20.96 -8.19
CA MET A 812 1.99 -20.51 -7.37
C MET A 812 2.27 -19.15 -6.71
N MET A 813 3.46 -18.98 -6.12
CA MET A 813 3.89 -17.73 -5.48
C MET A 813 4.04 -16.60 -6.50
N GLU A 814 4.67 -16.85 -7.64
CA GLU A 814 4.84 -15.90 -8.75
C GLU A 814 3.50 -15.42 -9.28
N ARG A 815 2.49 -16.31 -9.40
CA ARG A 815 1.13 -15.94 -9.77
C ARG A 815 0.38 -15.19 -8.66
N GLN A 816 0.64 -15.51 -7.39
CA GLN A 816 0.01 -14.83 -6.25
C GLN A 816 0.54 -13.41 -6.08
N MET A 817 1.85 -13.19 -6.19
CA MET A 817 2.46 -11.85 -6.05
C MET A 817 2.09 -10.94 -7.23
N ASN A 818 2.11 -11.46 -8.46
CA ASN A 818 1.75 -10.67 -9.64
C ASN A 818 0.25 -10.37 -9.78
N ARG A 819 -0.62 -10.95 -8.94
CA ARG A 819 -2.07 -10.71 -8.96
C ARG A 819 -2.44 -9.24 -8.67
N TRP A 820 -1.62 -8.52 -7.92
CA TRP A 820 -1.85 -7.10 -7.66
C TRP A 820 -1.28 -6.23 -8.79
N PHE A 821 -0.03 -6.44 -9.16
CA PHE A 821 0.62 -5.79 -10.30
C PHE A 821 1.77 -6.65 -10.83
N ASN A 822 2.06 -6.54 -12.13
CA ASN A 822 3.18 -7.25 -12.73
C ASN A 822 4.53 -6.64 -12.28
N HIS A 823 5.34 -7.42 -11.57
CA HIS A 823 6.60 -6.96 -10.98
C HIS A 823 7.73 -6.76 -12.01
N GLU A 824 7.67 -7.40 -13.17
CA GLU A 824 8.60 -7.15 -14.29
C GLU A 824 8.33 -5.75 -14.87
N ASN A 825 7.05 -5.41 -15.09
CA ASN A 825 6.62 -4.10 -15.58
C ASN A 825 7.01 -2.93 -14.66
N TYR A 826 7.20 -3.19 -13.38
CA TYR A 826 7.55 -2.20 -12.36
C TYR A 826 9.05 -2.24 -11.98
N GLY A 827 9.86 -3.07 -12.65
CA GLY A 827 11.29 -3.20 -12.35
C GLY A 827 11.58 -3.80 -10.98
N LEU A 828 10.64 -4.49 -10.35
CA LEU A 828 10.77 -5.06 -9.00
C LEU A 828 11.06 -6.56 -8.98
N GLU A 829 10.84 -7.25 -10.11
CA GLU A 829 10.96 -8.71 -10.20
C GLU A 829 12.29 -9.27 -9.63
N PRO A 830 12.22 -10.27 -8.73
CA PRO A 830 13.41 -10.93 -8.17
C PRO A 830 14.22 -11.75 -9.17
N GLN A 831 15.55 -11.58 -9.16
CA GLN A 831 16.49 -12.37 -9.97
C GLN A 831 16.39 -13.88 -9.69
N ASN A 832 16.35 -14.29 -8.41
CA ASN A 832 16.19 -15.69 -8.02
C ASN A 832 14.80 -15.95 -7.43
N LYS A 833 13.86 -16.29 -8.33
CA LYS A 833 12.47 -16.62 -8.02
C LYS A 833 12.27 -17.94 -7.24
N TYR A 834 13.31 -18.76 -7.02
CA TYR A 834 13.20 -20.00 -6.24
C TYR A 834 13.31 -19.79 -4.72
N LEU A 835 13.84 -18.64 -4.29
CA LEU A 835 14.04 -18.33 -2.88
C LEU A 835 12.76 -17.73 -2.27
N MET A 836 12.35 -18.24 -1.10
CA MET A 836 11.21 -17.68 -0.35
C MET A 836 11.63 -16.50 0.55
N LYS A 837 12.34 -15.52 -0.03
CA LYS A 837 12.75 -14.31 0.70
C LYS A 837 11.54 -13.60 1.32
N GLU A 838 11.76 -12.85 2.40
CA GLU A 838 10.69 -12.02 2.96
C GLU A 838 10.22 -11.00 1.91
N PRO A 839 8.92 -10.97 1.55
CA PRO A 839 8.39 -9.97 0.64
C PRO A 839 8.25 -8.62 1.36
N VAL A 840 8.34 -7.54 0.60
CA VAL A 840 8.09 -6.18 1.10
C VAL A 840 6.59 -6.00 1.34
N LEU A 841 6.24 -5.49 2.51
CA LEU A 841 4.86 -5.19 2.93
C LEU A 841 4.63 -3.68 2.89
N ASN A 842 4.20 -3.17 1.73
CA ASN A 842 3.91 -1.75 1.53
C ASN A 842 2.73 -1.53 0.58
N ASP A 843 1.72 -0.79 1.05
CA ASP A 843 0.44 -0.57 0.35
C ASP A 843 0.52 0.53 -0.73
N ASP A 844 1.47 1.45 -0.58
CA ASP A 844 1.53 2.69 -1.37
C ASP A 844 2.51 2.59 -2.55
N LEU A 845 3.58 1.80 -2.42
CA LEU A 845 4.72 1.74 -3.34
C LEU A 845 4.33 1.55 -4.82
N PRO A 846 3.44 0.61 -5.21
CA PRO A 846 3.06 0.45 -6.62
C PRO A 846 2.38 1.71 -7.19
N SER A 847 1.54 2.39 -6.41
CA SER A 847 0.91 3.64 -6.85
C SER A 847 1.94 4.76 -7.06
N ARG A 848 2.94 4.85 -6.17
CA ARG A 848 4.02 5.85 -6.23
C ARG A 848 4.97 5.61 -7.41
N LEU A 849 5.19 4.35 -7.78
CA LEU A 849 5.88 3.96 -9.02
C LEU A 849 5.04 4.30 -10.26
N LEU A 850 3.74 4.01 -10.26
CA LEU A 850 2.85 4.25 -11.41
C LEU A 850 2.76 5.73 -11.80
N TYR A 851 2.79 6.66 -10.84
CA TYR A 851 2.77 8.11 -11.12
C TYR A 851 4.17 8.73 -11.23
N GLY A 852 5.24 7.92 -11.15
CA GLY A 852 6.63 8.37 -11.33
C GLY A 852 7.20 9.24 -10.20
N ALA A 853 6.60 9.17 -9.00
CA ALA A 853 7.10 9.85 -7.79
C ALA A 853 8.25 9.08 -7.11
N ILE A 854 8.36 7.79 -7.42
CA ILE A 854 9.53 6.94 -7.13
C ILE A 854 9.96 6.30 -8.45
N LYS A 855 11.26 6.11 -8.65
CA LYS A 855 11.83 5.33 -9.76
C LYS A 855 12.71 4.20 -9.24
N VAL A 856 12.55 2.99 -9.75
CA VAL A 856 13.44 1.87 -9.42
C VAL A 856 14.71 1.98 -10.25
N LYS A 857 15.85 1.84 -9.61
CA LYS A 857 17.16 1.75 -10.25
C LYS A 857 17.81 0.40 -9.94
N PRO A 858 18.72 -0.10 -10.81
CA PRO A 858 19.59 -1.21 -10.43
C PRO A 858 20.59 -0.74 -9.36
N ARG A 859 21.55 -1.59 -9.00
CA ARG A 859 22.55 -1.22 -7.99
C ARG A 859 23.44 -0.07 -8.47
N VAL A 860 23.84 0.79 -7.53
CA VAL A 860 24.86 1.83 -7.72
C VAL A 860 26.20 1.18 -8.06
N LYS A 861 26.80 1.61 -9.17
CA LYS A 861 28.11 1.21 -9.69
C LYS A 861 29.23 2.08 -9.12
N GLU A 862 29.04 3.40 -9.11
CA GLU A 862 29.97 4.39 -8.57
C GLU A 862 29.20 5.65 -8.13
N LEU A 863 29.72 6.36 -7.12
CA LEU A 863 29.26 7.68 -6.70
C LEU A 863 30.27 8.76 -7.10
N THR A 864 29.77 9.87 -7.62
CA THR A 864 30.57 11.07 -7.93
C THR A 864 30.45 12.09 -6.79
N GLU A 865 30.85 13.34 -7.02
CA GLU A 865 30.63 14.41 -6.05
C GLU A 865 29.14 14.76 -5.84
N THR A 866 28.30 14.62 -6.88
CA THR A 866 26.89 15.08 -6.88
C THR A 866 25.92 14.14 -7.60
N SER A 867 26.38 13.01 -8.12
CA SER A 867 25.59 12.05 -8.88
C SER A 867 25.87 10.59 -8.50
N ALA A 868 24.95 9.71 -8.85
CA ALA A 868 25.09 8.27 -8.77
C ALA A 868 25.02 7.64 -10.16
N ILE A 869 26.02 6.83 -10.49
CA ILE A 869 26.08 6.01 -11.71
C ILE A 869 25.61 4.60 -11.33
N PHE A 870 24.71 4.03 -12.12
CA PHE A 870 24.09 2.73 -11.85
C PHE A 870 24.66 1.61 -12.75
N GLU A 871 24.38 0.34 -12.41
CA GLU A 871 24.82 -0.84 -13.17
C GLU A 871 24.24 -0.93 -14.61
N ASP A 872 23.22 -0.14 -14.94
CA ASP A 872 22.67 0.03 -16.30
C ASP A 872 23.26 1.23 -17.06
N ASP A 873 24.38 1.78 -16.57
CA ASP A 873 25.06 2.98 -17.07
C ASP A 873 24.19 4.25 -17.12
N THR A 874 23.04 4.26 -16.43
CA THR A 874 22.31 5.51 -16.17
C THR A 874 22.98 6.32 -15.06
N GLU A 875 22.88 7.65 -15.14
CA GLU A 875 23.37 8.59 -14.14
C GLU A 875 22.22 9.48 -13.66
N GLU A 876 22.18 9.80 -12.37
CA GLU A 876 21.23 10.76 -11.79
C GLU A 876 21.94 11.66 -10.77
N ASN A 877 21.66 12.97 -10.78
CA ASN A 877 22.08 13.87 -9.70
C ASN A 877 21.33 13.50 -8.41
N ILE A 878 22.04 13.41 -7.28
CA ILE A 878 21.52 13.02 -5.96
C ILE A 878 22.02 14.00 -4.90
N ASP A 879 21.12 14.52 -4.07
CA ASP A 879 21.45 15.41 -2.94
C ASP A 879 21.55 14.63 -1.62
N VAL A 880 20.77 13.54 -1.48
CA VAL A 880 20.68 12.73 -0.25
C VAL A 880 20.70 11.24 -0.54
N ILE A 881 21.52 10.47 0.18
CA ILE A 881 21.55 9.00 0.13
C ILE A 881 21.09 8.40 1.47
N VAL A 882 20.06 7.55 1.42
CA VAL A 882 19.55 6.82 2.59
C VAL A 882 19.91 5.33 2.46
N PHE A 883 20.86 4.87 3.27
CA PHE A 883 21.23 3.46 3.35
C PHE A 883 20.17 2.70 4.17
N ALA A 884 19.29 1.96 3.49
CA ALA A 884 18.34 1.03 4.12
C ALA A 884 18.87 -0.42 4.00
N THR A 885 20.15 -0.60 4.34
CA THR A 885 20.97 -1.80 4.09
C THR A 885 20.95 -2.83 5.22
N GLY A 886 20.10 -2.63 6.23
CA GLY A 886 19.82 -3.59 7.30
C GLY A 886 20.66 -3.38 8.56
N TYR A 887 20.61 -4.36 9.45
CA TYR A 887 21.26 -4.28 10.76
C TYR A 887 22.12 -5.52 11.00
N THR A 888 23.14 -5.34 11.83
CA THR A 888 23.89 -6.42 12.48
C THR A 888 23.61 -6.40 13.98
N PHE A 889 24.12 -7.39 14.71
CA PHE A 889 23.92 -7.54 16.15
C PHE A 889 25.20 -8.01 16.85
N SER A 890 25.32 -7.70 18.13
CA SER A 890 26.35 -8.22 19.02
C SER A 890 25.82 -8.22 20.46
N PHE A 891 26.49 -8.97 21.33
CA PHE A 891 26.15 -9.07 22.75
C PHE A 891 27.36 -8.65 23.60
N PRO A 892 27.66 -7.34 23.73
CA PRO A 892 28.89 -6.85 24.34
C PRO A 892 29.02 -7.14 25.85
N PHE A 893 27.94 -7.65 26.47
CA PHE A 893 27.91 -8.11 27.85
C PHE A 893 28.08 -9.64 28.01
N LEU A 894 28.17 -10.40 26.91
CA LEU A 894 28.49 -11.83 26.91
C LEU A 894 29.97 -12.03 26.54
N GLU A 895 30.51 -13.19 26.91
CA GLU A 895 31.80 -13.67 26.41
C GLU A 895 31.65 -14.10 24.93
N ASP A 896 32.59 -13.72 24.06
CA ASP A 896 32.52 -13.97 22.60
C ASP A 896 32.38 -15.47 22.24
N SER A 897 32.85 -16.36 23.11
CA SER A 897 32.72 -17.82 22.98
C SER A 897 31.27 -18.32 23.12
N LEU A 898 30.38 -17.57 23.79
CA LEU A 898 29.03 -18.02 24.13
C LEU A 898 28.03 -17.91 22.99
N VAL A 899 28.19 -16.92 22.10
CA VAL A 899 27.31 -16.69 20.95
C VAL A 899 28.16 -16.36 19.73
N GLN A 900 28.81 -17.40 19.20
CA GLN A 900 29.65 -17.27 18.02
C GLN A 900 28.79 -17.04 16.76
N VAL A 901 29.30 -16.17 15.89
CA VAL A 901 28.75 -15.90 14.56
C VAL A 901 29.85 -16.15 13.54
N GLU A 902 29.89 -17.35 12.99
CA GLU A 902 30.91 -17.83 12.03
C GLU A 902 30.21 -18.13 10.70
N ASP A 903 30.79 -17.77 9.55
CA ASP A 903 30.27 -18.07 8.20
C ASP A 903 28.76 -17.80 7.98
N ASN A 904 28.26 -16.67 8.48
CA ASN A 904 26.84 -16.29 8.46
C ASN A 904 25.91 -17.30 9.19
N MET A 905 26.44 -18.06 10.13
CA MET A 905 25.72 -19.00 11.00
C MET A 905 25.78 -18.52 12.45
N VAL A 906 24.67 -18.68 13.19
CA VAL A 906 24.61 -18.36 14.63
C VAL A 906 24.62 -19.66 15.43
N SER A 907 25.59 -19.81 16.33
CA SER A 907 25.82 -21.05 17.09
C SER A 907 24.82 -21.25 18.24
N LEU A 908 23.51 -21.23 17.96
CA LEU A 908 22.44 -21.39 18.95
C LEU A 908 21.46 -22.48 18.55
N TYR A 909 21.23 -23.45 19.43
CA TYR A 909 20.18 -24.46 19.27
C TYR A 909 18.80 -23.80 19.25
N LYS A 910 18.08 -24.00 18.14
CA LYS A 910 16.79 -23.36 17.83
C LYS A 910 16.78 -21.83 17.97
N TYR A 911 17.93 -21.18 17.75
CA TYR A 911 18.17 -19.73 17.96
C TYR A 911 18.01 -19.26 19.42
N ILE A 912 18.14 -20.17 20.40
CA ILE A 912 17.87 -19.89 21.82
C ILE A 912 19.05 -20.25 22.71
N PHE A 913 19.48 -21.51 22.73
CA PHE A 913 20.46 -22.02 23.70
C PHE A 913 21.87 -22.17 23.09
N PRO A 914 22.94 -21.67 23.74
CA PRO A 914 24.30 -22.03 23.38
C PRO A 914 24.54 -23.54 23.56
N PRO A 915 24.92 -24.30 22.50
CA PRO A 915 24.98 -25.76 22.55
C PRO A 915 26.19 -26.30 23.31
N HIS A 916 27.21 -25.47 23.56
CA HIS A 916 28.45 -25.82 24.25
C HIS A 916 28.39 -25.60 25.78
N LEU A 917 27.25 -25.13 26.33
CA LEU A 917 27.09 -24.97 27.77
C LEU A 917 26.78 -26.30 28.45
N GLU A 918 27.48 -26.57 29.56
CA GLU A 918 27.25 -27.74 30.42
C GLU A 918 25.89 -27.71 31.14
N LYS A 919 25.36 -26.50 31.38
CA LYS A 919 24.06 -26.24 32.02
C LYS A 919 23.25 -25.30 31.14
N SER A 920 22.01 -25.67 30.83
CA SER A 920 21.09 -24.88 29.99
C SER A 920 20.44 -23.71 30.76
N THR A 921 21.25 -22.88 31.41
CA THR A 921 20.82 -21.74 32.25
C THR A 921 20.98 -20.37 31.57
N LEU A 922 21.36 -20.32 30.29
CA LEU A 922 21.36 -19.09 29.49
C LEU A 922 20.60 -19.29 28.18
N ALA A 923 19.74 -18.34 27.83
CA ALA A 923 18.90 -18.38 26.63
C ALA A 923 18.75 -17.01 25.96
N CYS A 924 18.81 -16.96 24.64
CA CYS A 924 18.48 -15.78 23.83
C CYS A 924 17.01 -15.83 23.38
N ILE A 925 16.26 -14.75 23.58
CA ILE A 925 14.83 -14.64 23.22
C ILE A 925 14.63 -13.53 22.20
N GLY A 926 14.11 -13.87 21.02
CA GLY A 926 13.85 -12.94 19.92
C GLY A 926 15.04 -12.67 18.98
N LEU A 927 16.11 -13.47 19.04
CA LEU A 927 17.15 -13.50 18.02
C LEU A 927 16.70 -14.38 16.83
N ILE A 928 15.58 -14.03 16.20
CA ILE A 928 14.96 -14.80 15.13
C ILE A 928 14.10 -13.90 14.23
N GLN A 929 13.99 -14.24 12.94
CA GLN A 929 13.19 -13.52 11.94
C GLN A 929 12.22 -14.50 11.25
N PRO A 930 11.10 -14.87 11.89
CA PRO A 930 10.10 -15.70 11.26
C PRO A 930 9.39 -14.94 10.12
N LEU A 931 8.89 -15.66 9.12
CA LEU A 931 7.99 -15.12 8.08
C LEU A 931 6.63 -14.59 8.60
N GLY A 932 6.45 -14.42 9.92
CA GLY A 932 5.20 -14.03 10.58
C GLY A 932 5.49 -13.17 11.81
N SER A 933 4.54 -13.05 12.75
CA SER A 933 4.73 -12.17 13.90
C SER A 933 5.79 -12.69 14.88
N ILE A 934 6.68 -11.79 15.33
CA ILE A 934 7.68 -12.11 16.35
C ILE A 934 7.07 -12.32 17.75
N PHE A 935 5.90 -11.73 18.09
CA PHE A 935 5.41 -11.76 19.48
C PHE A 935 4.93 -13.16 19.94
N PRO A 936 4.13 -13.92 19.15
CA PRO A 936 3.80 -15.31 19.47
C PRO A 936 5.02 -16.23 19.42
N THR A 937 6.00 -15.91 18.56
CA THR A 937 7.28 -16.61 18.49
C THR A 937 8.05 -16.46 19.80
N VAL A 938 8.31 -15.24 20.28
CA VAL A 938 9.03 -15.03 21.54
C VAL A 938 8.25 -15.52 22.77
N GLU A 939 6.92 -15.57 22.71
CA GLU A 939 6.12 -16.23 23.74
C GLU A 939 6.40 -17.73 23.82
N LEU A 940 6.39 -18.45 22.70
CA LEU A 940 6.70 -19.88 22.71
C LEU A 940 8.17 -20.15 23.06
N GLN A 941 9.10 -19.29 22.66
CA GLN A 941 10.49 -19.36 23.12
C GLN A 941 10.52 -19.24 24.66
N ALA A 942 9.92 -18.19 25.23
CA ALA A 942 9.90 -17.96 26.67
C ALA A 942 9.22 -19.11 27.45
N ARG A 943 8.05 -19.60 27.01
CA ARG A 943 7.32 -20.73 27.63
C ARG A 943 8.11 -22.04 27.64
N TRP A 944 8.96 -22.27 26.64
CA TRP A 944 9.84 -23.42 26.60
C TRP A 944 11.05 -23.21 27.52
N VAL A 945 11.71 -22.06 27.44
CA VAL A 945 12.89 -21.75 28.25
C VAL A 945 12.58 -21.74 29.74
N THR A 946 11.44 -21.20 30.20
CA THR A 946 11.09 -21.22 31.63
C THR A 946 10.89 -22.64 32.17
N ARG A 947 10.40 -23.58 31.34
CA ARG A 947 10.34 -25.01 31.69
C ARG A 947 11.71 -25.67 31.79
N VAL A 948 12.59 -25.36 30.84
CA VAL A 948 13.98 -25.83 30.88
C VAL A 948 14.67 -25.32 32.15
N PHE A 949 14.52 -24.04 32.48
CA PHE A 949 15.09 -23.45 33.70
C PHE A 949 14.51 -24.06 34.98
N LYS A 950 13.23 -24.46 34.99
CA LYS A 950 12.54 -25.10 36.12
C LYS A 950 12.79 -26.61 36.24
N ASP A 951 13.57 -27.21 35.33
CA ASP A 951 13.78 -28.67 35.22
C ASP A 951 12.47 -29.47 35.06
N SER A 952 11.39 -28.84 34.58
CA SER A 952 10.01 -29.35 34.62
C SER A 952 9.49 -29.88 33.28
N LEU A 953 10.39 -30.34 32.41
CA LEU A 953 10.01 -30.92 31.12
C LEU A 953 9.20 -32.21 31.35
N VAL A 954 8.04 -32.27 30.70
CA VAL A 954 7.11 -33.40 30.79
C VAL A 954 7.75 -34.62 30.12
N GLN A 955 7.93 -35.70 30.89
CA GLN A 955 8.09 -37.02 30.28
C GLN A 955 6.80 -37.34 29.54
N VAL A 956 6.84 -37.39 28.21
CA VAL A 956 5.68 -37.79 27.42
C VAL A 956 5.35 -39.23 27.78
N GLU A 957 4.23 -39.44 28.47
CA GLU A 957 3.81 -40.79 28.86
C GLU A 957 3.60 -41.67 27.63
N ASP A 958 4.30 -42.80 27.61
CA ASP A 958 4.36 -43.76 26.52
C ASP A 958 3.09 -44.65 26.47
N ASN A 959 1.90 -44.02 26.51
CA ASN A 959 0.59 -44.67 26.64
C ASN A 959 0.17 -45.49 25.39
N MET A 960 1.05 -45.64 24.39
CA MET A 960 0.91 -46.60 23.29
C MET A 960 1.63 -47.95 23.57
N VAL A 961 2.52 -48.04 24.55
CA VAL A 961 3.21 -49.29 24.92
C VAL A 961 2.28 -50.25 25.68
N SER A 962 1.27 -49.72 26.38
CA SER A 962 0.29 -50.49 27.13
C SER A 962 -0.57 -51.41 26.27
N LEU A 963 -0.86 -51.04 25.01
CA LEU A 963 -1.63 -51.89 24.08
C LEU A 963 -0.83 -53.09 23.60
N TYR A 964 0.50 -52.95 23.48
CA TYR A 964 1.37 -53.99 22.92
C TYR A 964 1.53 -55.20 23.85
N LYS A 965 1.46 -54.99 25.18
CA LYS A 965 1.48 -56.07 26.18
C LYS A 965 0.26 -56.98 26.19
N TYR A 966 -0.84 -56.58 25.53
CA TYR A 966 -2.04 -57.41 25.39
C TYR A 966 -2.10 -58.19 24.06
N ILE A 967 -1.19 -57.92 23.11
CA ILE A 967 -1.24 -58.52 21.76
C ILE A 967 -0.30 -59.74 21.62
N PHE A 968 0.72 -59.87 22.47
CA PHE A 968 1.66 -61.00 22.43
C PHE A 968 1.88 -61.63 23.83
N PRO A 969 1.53 -62.93 24.02
CA PRO A 969 1.85 -63.67 25.25
C PRO A 969 3.36 -63.86 25.44
N PRO A 970 3.88 -63.96 26.68
CA PRO A 970 5.31 -63.97 26.98
C PRO A 970 6.04 -65.30 26.72
N HIS A 971 5.44 -66.25 25.99
CA HIS A 971 5.93 -67.63 25.86
C HIS A 971 5.86 -68.14 24.42
N LEU A 972 6.80 -67.71 23.57
CA LEU A 972 7.15 -68.40 22.33
C LEU A 972 8.67 -68.29 22.12
N GLU A 973 9.34 -69.44 22.04
CA GLU A 973 10.78 -69.52 21.84
C GLU A 973 11.19 -69.32 20.37
N LYS A 974 12.51 -69.39 20.13
CA LYS A 974 13.17 -69.09 18.86
C LYS A 974 12.61 -69.91 17.69
N SER A 975 12.70 -69.31 16.49
CA SER A 975 12.49 -69.90 15.15
C SER A 975 11.06 -70.30 14.73
N THR A 976 10.19 -69.31 14.48
CA THR A 976 9.11 -69.42 13.49
C THR A 976 8.91 -68.09 12.73
N LEU A 977 8.53 -68.15 11.45
CA LEU A 977 8.15 -66.97 10.66
C LEU A 977 6.99 -66.18 11.30
N ALA A 978 7.04 -64.85 11.20
CA ALA A 978 5.87 -63.99 11.38
C ALA A 978 5.41 -63.47 10.00
N CYS A 979 4.19 -63.83 9.61
CA CYS A 979 3.64 -63.52 8.28
C CYS A 979 3.37 -62.03 8.11
N ILE A 980 3.78 -61.46 6.96
CA ILE A 980 3.27 -60.17 6.49
C ILE A 980 1.99 -60.44 5.67
N GLY A 981 0.89 -59.81 6.09
CA GLY A 981 -0.35 -59.75 5.33
C GLY A 981 -1.49 -60.59 5.89
N LEU A 982 -2.52 -59.91 6.41
CA LEU A 982 -3.94 -60.28 6.33
C LEU A 982 -4.77 -59.16 6.97
N ILE A 983 -5.18 -58.18 6.15
CA ILE A 983 -6.43 -57.38 6.20
C ILE A 983 -6.38 -56.50 4.95
N GLN A 984 -7.45 -56.54 4.15
CA GLN A 984 -7.52 -55.93 2.83
C GLN A 984 -8.26 -54.58 2.88
N PRO A 985 -7.57 -53.47 2.57
CA PRO A 985 -8.22 -52.39 1.82
C PRO A 985 -7.36 -51.91 0.63
N LEU A 986 -8.02 -51.31 -0.36
CA LEU A 986 -7.44 -50.95 -1.66
C LEU A 986 -6.35 -49.86 -1.55
N GLY A 987 -5.11 -50.15 -1.95
CA GLY A 987 -4.01 -49.17 -1.99
C GLY A 987 -2.65 -49.73 -2.43
N SER A 988 -1.73 -48.84 -2.85
CA SER A 988 -0.36 -49.20 -3.27
C SER A 988 0.53 -49.57 -2.08
N ILE A 989 1.38 -50.60 -2.24
CA ILE A 989 2.06 -51.27 -1.13
C ILE A 989 3.40 -50.64 -0.72
N PHE A 990 4.08 -49.92 -1.63
CA PHE A 990 5.41 -49.36 -1.41
C PHE A 990 5.51 -48.28 -0.31
N PRO A 991 4.55 -47.36 -0.12
CA PRO A 991 4.58 -46.39 0.97
C PRO A 991 4.45 -47.06 2.34
N THR A 992 3.74 -48.19 2.43
CA THR A 992 3.38 -48.82 3.70
C THR A 992 4.56 -49.57 4.31
N VAL A 993 5.33 -50.32 3.51
CA VAL A 993 6.57 -50.95 3.99
C VAL A 993 7.69 -49.94 4.23
N GLU A 994 7.72 -48.83 3.47
CA GLU A 994 8.63 -47.71 3.77
C GLU A 994 8.24 -47.03 5.10
N LEU A 995 6.95 -46.79 5.34
CA LEU A 995 6.46 -46.24 6.61
C LEU A 995 6.68 -47.20 7.78
N GLN A 996 6.55 -48.52 7.59
CA GLN A 996 6.88 -49.51 8.62
C GLN A 996 8.40 -49.56 8.89
N ALA A 997 9.26 -49.51 7.86
CA ALA A 997 10.72 -49.43 8.05
C ALA A 997 11.14 -48.10 8.72
N ARG A 998 10.53 -46.97 8.31
CA ARG A 998 10.73 -45.65 8.92
C ARG A 998 10.15 -45.57 10.34
N TRP A 999 9.10 -46.33 10.64
CA TRP A 999 8.58 -46.50 11.99
C TRP A 999 9.52 -47.36 12.84
N VAL A 1000 10.00 -48.51 12.35
CA VAL A 1000 11.00 -49.34 13.05
C VAL A 1000 12.28 -48.53 13.34
N THR A 1001 12.83 -47.79 12.39
CA THR A 1001 13.98 -46.89 12.63
C THR A 1001 13.68 -45.68 13.52
N ARG A 1002 12.40 -45.28 13.68
CA ARG A 1002 11.97 -44.26 14.65
C ARG A 1002 11.72 -44.86 16.04
N VAL A 1003 11.26 -46.10 16.13
CA VAL A 1003 11.15 -46.87 17.38
C VAL A 1003 12.54 -47.14 17.95
N PHE A 1004 13.54 -47.43 17.12
CA PHE A 1004 14.95 -47.45 17.53
C PHE A 1004 15.54 -46.07 17.90
N LYS A 1005 14.82 -44.96 17.69
CA LYS A 1005 15.16 -43.63 18.23
C LYS A 1005 14.44 -43.31 19.55
N VAL A 1006 13.59 -44.20 20.08
CA VAL A 1006 12.90 -44.01 21.36
C VAL A 1006 13.85 -44.36 22.51
N GLN A 1007 14.73 -43.42 22.85
CA GLN A 1007 15.55 -43.45 24.07
C GLN A 1007 15.75 -42.04 24.66
N VAL A 1008 14.72 -41.20 24.52
CA VAL A 1008 14.76 -39.75 24.78
C VAL A 1008 14.87 -39.39 26.28
N GLN A 1009 14.60 -40.33 27.20
CA GLN A 1009 14.61 -40.09 28.64
C GLN A 1009 15.99 -40.20 29.32
N THR A 1010 17.07 -40.48 28.58
CA THR A 1010 18.42 -40.69 29.17
C THR A 1010 19.50 -39.79 28.57
N LEU A 1011 19.15 -38.84 27.69
CA LEU A 1011 20.11 -38.13 26.82
C LEU A 1011 20.35 -36.64 27.20
N LEU A 1012 20.13 -36.27 28.46
CA LEU A 1012 20.50 -34.95 29.01
C LEU A 1012 21.72 -34.98 29.95
N HIS A 1013 22.49 -36.08 29.98
CA HIS A 1013 23.79 -36.13 30.64
C HIS A 1013 24.88 -36.66 29.70
N GLY A 1014 25.93 -35.85 29.51
CA GLY A 1014 27.25 -36.30 29.09
C GLY A 1014 27.52 -36.41 27.58
N GLN A 1015 26.82 -37.28 26.85
CA GLN A 1015 27.38 -37.80 25.57
C GLN A 1015 26.57 -37.55 24.28
N SER A 1016 25.33 -37.05 24.36
CA SER A 1016 24.53 -36.77 23.15
C SER A 1016 24.61 -35.33 22.62
N GLN A 1017 25.20 -34.39 23.37
CA GLN A 1017 25.44 -33.04 22.85
C GLN A 1017 26.27 -33.11 21.56
N ASN A 1018 27.30 -33.96 21.50
CA ASN A 1018 28.15 -34.14 20.32
C ASN A 1018 27.42 -34.68 19.07
N ALA A 1019 26.32 -35.44 19.22
CA ALA A 1019 25.48 -35.85 18.10
C ALA A 1019 24.49 -34.74 17.68
N GLY A 1020 24.06 -33.91 18.62
CA GLY A 1020 23.30 -32.69 18.37
C GLY A 1020 24.14 -31.54 17.78
N MET A 1021 25.48 -31.54 17.96
CA MET A 1021 26.38 -30.51 17.44
C MET A 1021 26.40 -30.41 15.90
N ALA A 1022 26.01 -31.45 15.17
CA ALA A 1022 25.81 -31.38 13.72
C ALA A 1022 24.47 -30.72 13.30
N ALA A 1023 23.53 -30.51 14.24
CA ALA A 1023 22.17 -30.06 13.94
C ALA A 1023 22.04 -28.55 13.63
N PRO A 1024 22.76 -27.60 14.28
CA PRO A 1024 22.68 -26.18 13.93
C PRO A 1024 23.07 -25.93 12.48
N GLY A 1025 24.20 -26.51 12.04
CA GLY A 1025 24.67 -26.45 10.66
C GLY A 1025 23.65 -27.04 9.67
N ALA A 1026 23.02 -28.18 9.98
CA ALA A 1026 21.99 -28.77 9.13
C ALA A 1026 20.70 -27.92 9.06
N GLN A 1027 20.26 -27.33 10.17
CA GLN A 1027 19.09 -26.45 10.23
C GLN A 1027 19.33 -25.16 9.44
N GLN A 1028 20.54 -24.59 9.52
CA GLN A 1028 20.92 -23.37 8.82
C GLN A 1028 21.27 -23.62 7.34
N HIS A 1029 21.87 -24.75 6.96
CA HIS A 1029 21.97 -25.17 5.54
C HIS A 1029 20.57 -25.29 4.90
N GLY A 1030 19.64 -25.97 5.59
CA GLY A 1030 18.25 -26.06 5.17
C GLY A 1030 17.46 -24.75 5.22
N SER A 1031 18.05 -23.68 5.78
CA SER A 1031 17.56 -22.31 5.73
C SER A 1031 18.15 -21.57 4.52
N ALA A 1032 19.48 -21.61 4.34
CA ALA A 1032 20.19 -20.99 3.23
C ALA A 1032 19.70 -21.50 1.85
N ASP A 1033 19.44 -22.80 1.71
CA ASP A 1033 18.88 -23.40 0.49
C ASP A 1033 17.43 -22.96 0.19
N ARG A 1034 16.67 -22.49 1.18
CA ARG A 1034 15.28 -21.99 1.01
C ARG A 1034 15.19 -20.47 0.89
N PHE A 1035 16.04 -19.73 1.59
CA PHE A 1035 15.97 -18.28 1.70
C PHE A 1035 17.10 -17.57 0.95
N GLY A 1036 18.27 -18.18 0.85
CA GLY A 1036 19.49 -17.65 0.24
C GLY A 1036 20.57 -17.33 1.27
N GLU A 1037 21.82 -17.23 0.81
CA GLU A 1037 23.03 -17.06 1.63
C GLU A 1037 23.28 -15.60 2.10
N SER A 1038 22.26 -14.73 2.04
CA SER A 1038 22.40 -13.32 2.42
C SER A 1038 22.55 -13.18 3.93
N GLN A 1039 23.46 -12.32 4.40
CA GLN A 1039 23.57 -11.94 5.82
C GLN A 1039 22.25 -11.41 6.41
N SER A 1040 21.40 -10.82 5.58
CA SER A 1040 20.06 -10.37 5.97
C SER A 1040 19.05 -11.52 6.24
N GLN A 1041 19.44 -12.79 6.07
CA GLN A 1041 18.55 -13.95 6.12
C GLN A 1041 19.03 -15.05 7.08
N ILE A 1042 20.12 -14.80 7.82
CA ILE A 1042 20.73 -15.72 8.81
C ILE A 1042 19.72 -16.26 9.83
N LEU A 1043 18.78 -15.39 10.23
CA LEU A 1043 17.79 -15.66 11.27
C LEU A 1043 16.43 -16.09 10.69
N GLN A 1044 16.33 -16.30 9.37
CA GLN A 1044 15.04 -16.50 8.70
C GLN A 1044 14.47 -17.91 8.94
N THR A 1045 13.15 -18.00 9.20
CA THR A 1045 12.48 -19.29 9.42
C THR A 1045 11.01 -19.32 8.98
N ASN A 1046 10.48 -20.52 8.75
CA ASN A 1046 9.05 -20.76 8.54
C ASN A 1046 8.28 -20.56 9.86
N TYR A 1047 7.28 -19.68 9.84
CA TYR A 1047 6.51 -19.29 11.03
C TYR A 1047 5.81 -20.47 11.73
N ILE A 1048 4.85 -21.12 11.07
CA ILE A 1048 4.02 -22.18 11.68
C ILE A 1048 4.87 -23.39 12.08
N ASP A 1049 5.82 -23.79 11.24
CA ASP A 1049 6.65 -24.97 11.49
C ASP A 1049 7.49 -24.80 12.78
N TYR A 1050 8.07 -23.62 12.99
CA TYR A 1050 8.84 -23.30 14.19
C TYR A 1050 7.97 -23.16 15.45
N LEU A 1051 6.79 -22.54 15.34
CA LEU A 1051 5.84 -22.46 16.45
C LEU A 1051 5.36 -23.87 16.87
N ASP A 1052 5.04 -24.73 15.91
CA ASP A 1052 4.67 -26.12 16.17
C ASP A 1052 5.80 -26.93 16.80
N GLU A 1053 7.04 -26.69 16.40
CA GLU A 1053 8.22 -27.32 16.98
C GLU A 1053 8.34 -26.97 18.48
N LEU A 1054 8.34 -25.67 18.82
CA LEU A 1054 8.40 -25.22 20.22
C LEU A 1054 7.17 -25.66 21.03
N ALA A 1055 5.98 -25.59 20.44
CA ALA A 1055 4.75 -26.05 21.10
C ALA A 1055 4.75 -27.57 21.36
N SER A 1056 5.48 -28.36 20.57
CA SER A 1056 5.64 -29.80 20.79
C SER A 1056 6.51 -30.08 22.02
N GLU A 1057 7.63 -29.35 22.18
CA GLU A 1057 8.55 -29.49 23.34
C GLU A 1057 7.87 -29.22 24.70
N ILE A 1058 6.81 -28.41 24.72
CA ILE A 1058 6.02 -28.12 25.93
C ILE A 1058 4.67 -28.84 25.99
N GLY A 1059 4.35 -29.73 25.03
CA GLY A 1059 3.07 -30.43 24.98
C GLY A 1059 1.84 -29.54 24.74
N ALA A 1060 2.01 -28.34 24.19
CA ALA A 1060 0.94 -27.37 23.89
C ALA A 1060 0.49 -27.36 22.42
N LYS A 1061 1.14 -28.14 21.55
CA LYS A 1061 0.70 -28.33 20.16
C LYS A 1061 -0.65 -29.09 20.13
N PRO A 1062 -1.70 -28.57 19.46
CA PRO A 1062 -2.96 -29.29 19.32
C PRO A 1062 -2.79 -30.61 18.55
N ASP A 1063 -3.32 -31.71 19.10
CA ASP A 1063 -3.47 -32.97 18.35
C ASP A 1063 -4.72 -32.90 17.47
N PHE A 1064 -4.50 -32.73 16.16
CA PHE A 1064 -5.56 -32.64 15.16
C PHE A 1064 -6.35 -33.95 14.99
N ALA A 1065 -5.76 -35.13 15.25
CA ALA A 1065 -6.45 -36.40 15.08
C ALA A 1065 -7.50 -36.59 16.20
N SER A 1066 -7.09 -36.41 17.47
CA SER A 1066 -8.02 -36.40 18.60
C SER A 1066 -9.03 -35.25 18.52
N LEU A 1067 -8.61 -34.06 18.07
CA LEU A 1067 -9.50 -32.91 18.00
C LEU A 1067 -10.56 -33.04 16.91
N LEU A 1068 -10.24 -33.62 15.75
CA LEU A 1068 -11.21 -33.87 14.68
C LEU A 1068 -12.36 -34.79 15.13
N LEU A 1069 -12.07 -35.73 16.03
CA LEU A 1069 -13.07 -36.62 16.64
C LEU A 1069 -13.88 -35.96 17.76
N ARG A 1070 -13.29 -35.01 18.51
CA ARG A 1070 -13.91 -34.39 19.71
C ARG A 1070 -14.64 -33.07 19.43
N ASP A 1071 -14.06 -32.19 18.62
CA ASP A 1071 -14.64 -30.92 18.18
C ASP A 1071 -14.25 -30.68 16.70
N PRO A 1072 -14.95 -31.34 15.75
CA PRO A 1072 -14.64 -31.23 14.33
C PRO A 1072 -14.73 -29.79 13.81
N THR A 1073 -15.63 -28.98 14.37
CA THR A 1073 -15.78 -27.56 14.02
C THR A 1073 -14.53 -26.76 14.37
N LEU A 1074 -13.97 -26.97 15.57
CA LEU A 1074 -12.71 -26.35 15.96
C LEU A 1074 -11.55 -26.91 15.11
N ALA A 1075 -11.43 -28.23 14.94
CA ALA A 1075 -10.37 -28.84 14.13
C ALA A 1075 -10.30 -28.30 12.69
N VAL A 1076 -11.44 -28.23 11.98
CA VAL A 1076 -11.53 -27.61 10.64
C VAL A 1076 -11.09 -26.14 10.69
N LYS A 1077 -11.54 -25.39 11.69
CA LYS A 1077 -11.20 -23.96 11.83
C LYS A 1077 -9.74 -23.71 12.18
N LEU A 1078 -9.08 -24.59 12.94
CA LEU A 1078 -7.64 -24.52 13.22
C LEU A 1078 -6.79 -24.84 11.98
N TYR A 1079 -7.24 -25.79 11.15
CA TYR A 1079 -6.45 -26.28 10.02
C TYR A 1079 -6.58 -25.41 8.76
N PHE A 1080 -7.81 -25.06 8.38
CA PHE A 1080 -8.09 -24.24 7.19
C PHE A 1080 -8.19 -22.74 7.48
N GLY A 1081 -8.46 -22.36 8.73
CA GLY A 1081 -8.48 -20.97 9.16
C GLY A 1081 -7.09 -20.42 9.52
N PRO A 1082 -7.03 -19.15 9.94
CA PRO A 1082 -5.79 -18.50 10.37
C PRO A 1082 -5.14 -19.21 11.56
N CYS A 1083 -3.81 -19.30 11.54
CA CYS A 1083 -3.00 -19.89 12.61
C CYS A 1083 -2.69 -18.87 13.72
N ASN A 1084 -3.72 -18.38 14.41
CA ASN A 1084 -3.59 -17.42 15.52
C ASN A 1084 -2.73 -17.97 16.67
N SER A 1085 -2.19 -17.08 17.49
CA SER A 1085 -1.45 -17.42 18.72
C SER A 1085 -2.30 -18.23 19.72
N TYR A 1086 -3.61 -17.95 19.82
CA TYR A 1086 -4.57 -18.62 20.71
C TYR A 1086 -4.55 -20.16 20.62
N GLN A 1087 -4.19 -20.72 19.45
CA GLN A 1087 -4.17 -22.17 19.24
C GLN A 1087 -3.24 -22.89 20.23
N TYR A 1088 -2.14 -22.26 20.63
CA TYR A 1088 -1.11 -22.82 21.52
C TYR A 1088 -1.45 -22.69 23.02
N ARG A 1089 -2.68 -22.27 23.35
CA ARG A 1089 -3.25 -22.25 24.71
C ARG A 1089 -4.51 -23.12 24.83
N LEU A 1090 -4.87 -23.89 23.79
CA LEU A 1090 -6.00 -24.84 23.82
C LEU A 1090 -5.72 -26.09 24.67
N ALA A 1091 -4.46 -26.53 24.69
CA ALA A 1091 -4.00 -27.74 25.36
C ALA A 1091 -2.60 -27.50 25.97
N GLY A 1092 -2.13 -28.46 26.76
CA GLY A 1092 -0.86 -28.37 27.46
C GLY A 1092 -0.85 -27.38 28.63
N PRO A 1093 0.33 -27.09 29.18
CA PRO A 1093 0.49 -26.27 30.37
C PRO A 1093 0.26 -24.78 30.11
N GLY A 1094 -0.34 -24.10 31.08
CA GLY A 1094 -0.74 -22.70 30.94
C GLY A 1094 -1.90 -22.50 29.95
N ARG A 1095 -2.81 -23.48 29.86
CA ARG A 1095 -4.05 -23.39 29.07
C ARG A 1095 -4.85 -22.13 29.40
N TRP A 1096 -5.53 -21.56 28.41
CA TRP A 1096 -6.43 -20.41 28.58
C TRP A 1096 -7.85 -20.77 28.14
N ASP A 1097 -8.82 -20.66 29.04
CA ASP A 1097 -10.21 -21.07 28.78
C ASP A 1097 -10.86 -20.24 27.65
N GLY A 1098 -10.52 -18.96 27.56
CA GLY A 1098 -10.98 -18.07 26.50
C GLY A 1098 -10.41 -18.37 25.10
N ALA A 1099 -9.43 -19.28 24.97
CA ALA A 1099 -8.74 -19.53 23.70
C ALA A 1099 -9.69 -20.01 22.59
N ARG A 1100 -10.63 -20.92 22.92
CA ARG A 1100 -11.62 -21.42 21.96
C ARG A 1100 -12.51 -20.27 21.46
N ASP A 1101 -13.05 -19.49 22.37
CA ASP A 1101 -13.98 -18.40 22.03
C ASP A 1101 -13.26 -17.27 21.30
N ALA A 1102 -12.00 -16.96 21.64
CA ALA A 1102 -11.16 -16.02 20.90
C ALA A 1102 -10.98 -16.45 19.43
N ILE A 1103 -10.70 -17.74 19.18
CA ILE A 1103 -10.60 -18.32 17.83
C ILE A 1103 -11.95 -18.22 17.09
N PHE A 1104 -13.07 -18.43 17.77
CA PHE A 1104 -14.38 -18.33 17.14
C PHE A 1104 -14.79 -16.89 16.80
N THR A 1105 -14.53 -15.95 17.71
CA THR A 1105 -14.97 -14.53 17.65
C THR A 1105 -14.01 -13.59 16.92
N GLN A 1106 -12.79 -14.00 16.56
CA GLN A 1106 -11.78 -13.15 15.90
C GLN A 1106 -12.32 -12.31 14.72
N LYS A 1107 -13.23 -12.86 13.89
CA LYS A 1107 -13.83 -12.14 12.76
C LYS A 1107 -14.64 -10.92 13.21
N GLN A 1108 -15.27 -10.96 14.38
CA GLN A 1108 -15.98 -9.81 14.95
C GLN A 1108 -14.98 -8.71 15.34
N ARG A 1109 -13.87 -9.06 16.02
CA ARG A 1109 -12.81 -8.10 16.39
C ARG A 1109 -12.08 -7.50 15.18
N ILE A 1110 -11.88 -8.26 14.09
CA ILE A 1110 -11.33 -7.77 12.82
C ILE A 1110 -12.26 -6.75 12.15
N LEU A 1111 -13.57 -7.01 12.15
CA LEU A 1111 -14.56 -6.17 11.46
C LEU A 1111 -15.04 -4.98 12.31
N LYS A 1112 -14.96 -5.05 13.65
CA LYS A 1112 -15.38 -3.99 14.58
C LYS A 1112 -14.78 -2.59 14.26
N PRO A 1113 -13.47 -2.42 13.99
CA PRO A 1113 -12.91 -1.11 13.63
C PRO A 1113 -13.18 -0.69 12.17
N LEU A 1114 -13.52 -1.63 11.28
CA LEU A 1114 -13.71 -1.36 9.85
C LEU A 1114 -15.17 -1.08 9.48
N LYS A 1115 -16.11 -1.85 10.03
CA LYS A 1115 -17.55 -1.79 9.72
C LYS A 1115 -18.26 -0.76 10.61
N THR A 1116 -17.68 0.43 10.66
CA THR A 1116 -18.10 1.59 11.46
C THR A 1116 -19.29 2.36 10.87
N ARG A 1117 -19.75 1.96 9.67
CA ARG A 1117 -21.04 2.34 9.07
C ARG A 1117 -21.85 1.07 8.77
N ALA A 1118 -23.02 0.94 9.40
CA ALA A 1118 -23.93 -0.19 9.18
C ALA A 1118 -24.86 0.04 7.99
N LEU A 1119 -25.00 -0.97 7.13
CA LEU A 1119 -26.03 -1.02 6.09
C LEU A 1119 -27.24 -1.81 6.59
N ARG A 1120 -28.42 -1.20 6.61
CA ARG A 1120 -29.70 -1.94 6.72
C ARG A 1120 -30.01 -2.58 5.38
N THR A 1121 -29.44 -3.75 5.11
CA THR A 1121 -29.79 -4.55 3.94
C THR A 1121 -31.24 -5.03 4.05
N SER A 1122 -32.07 -4.77 3.03
CA SER A 1122 -33.31 -5.53 2.90
C SER A 1122 -32.95 -6.99 2.59
N SER A 1123 -33.68 -7.93 3.21
CA SER A 1123 -33.41 -9.37 3.16
C SER A 1123 -33.69 -10.03 1.79
N HIS A 1124 -34.04 -9.24 0.77
CA HIS A 1124 -34.47 -9.70 -0.55
C HIS A 1124 -33.45 -9.39 -1.65
N CYS A 1125 -32.24 -9.94 -1.53
CA CYS A 1125 -31.27 -9.95 -2.63
C CYS A 1125 -31.37 -11.26 -3.44
N PRO A 1126 -31.63 -11.22 -4.76
CA PRO A 1126 -31.78 -12.43 -5.60
C PRO A 1126 -30.49 -13.25 -5.73
N VAL A 1127 -29.33 -12.68 -5.36
CA VAL A 1127 -28.05 -13.42 -5.30
C VAL A 1127 -28.09 -14.57 -4.28
N SER A 1128 -28.95 -14.50 -3.25
CA SER A 1128 -29.15 -15.64 -2.34
C SER A 1128 -29.73 -16.88 -3.05
N SER A 1129 -30.52 -16.68 -4.11
CA SER A 1129 -31.07 -17.77 -4.93
C SER A 1129 -29.96 -18.49 -5.70
N LEU A 1130 -28.91 -17.78 -6.13
CA LEU A 1130 -27.80 -18.35 -6.89
C LEU A 1130 -26.87 -19.19 -5.99
N TRP A 1131 -26.66 -18.78 -4.75
CA TRP A 1131 -26.00 -19.60 -3.72
C TRP A 1131 -26.85 -20.81 -3.30
N LYS A 1132 -28.18 -20.67 -3.23
CA LYS A 1132 -29.09 -21.82 -3.02
C LYS A 1132 -29.01 -22.81 -4.20
N ILE A 1133 -28.90 -22.33 -5.44
CA ILE A 1133 -28.73 -23.18 -6.64
C ILE A 1133 -27.35 -23.88 -6.62
N LEU A 1134 -26.26 -23.19 -6.27
CA LEU A 1134 -24.94 -23.82 -6.12
C LEU A 1134 -24.90 -24.84 -4.98
N GLY A 1135 -25.54 -24.54 -3.85
CA GLY A 1135 -25.73 -25.50 -2.75
C GLY A 1135 -26.56 -26.71 -3.16
N LEU A 1136 -27.66 -26.49 -3.89
CA LEU A 1136 -28.50 -27.56 -4.44
C LEU A 1136 -27.74 -28.41 -5.46
N LEU A 1137 -26.94 -27.80 -6.33
CA LEU A 1137 -26.04 -28.51 -7.27
C LEU A 1137 -25.00 -29.35 -6.53
N ALA A 1138 -24.37 -28.82 -5.48
CA ALA A 1138 -23.43 -29.57 -4.66
C ALA A 1138 -24.10 -30.75 -3.94
N VAL A 1139 -25.33 -30.57 -3.44
CA VAL A 1139 -26.16 -31.64 -2.86
C VAL A 1139 -26.53 -32.68 -3.92
N ILE A 1140 -26.97 -32.27 -5.11
CA ILE A 1140 -27.29 -33.18 -6.23
C ILE A 1140 -26.05 -33.99 -6.63
N VAL A 1141 -24.89 -33.36 -6.79
CA VAL A 1141 -23.62 -34.07 -7.06
C VAL A 1141 -23.29 -35.05 -5.94
N ALA A 1142 -23.47 -34.67 -4.67
CA ALA A 1142 -23.27 -35.57 -3.52
C ALA A 1142 -24.26 -36.76 -3.50
N PHE A 1143 -25.46 -36.63 -4.07
CA PHE A 1143 -26.40 -37.74 -4.27
C PHE A 1143 -26.05 -38.64 -5.47
N PHE A 1144 -25.39 -38.12 -6.51
CA PHE A 1144 -24.97 -38.93 -7.66
C PHE A 1144 -23.77 -39.85 -7.37
N PHE A 1145 -22.88 -39.49 -6.44
CA PHE A 1145 -21.71 -40.34 -6.09
C PHE A 1145 -22.04 -41.69 -5.41
N PRO A 1146 -22.99 -41.81 -4.46
CA PRO A 1146 -23.36 -43.11 -3.88
C PRO A 1146 -24.22 -43.98 -4.81
N LEU A 1147 -24.81 -43.43 -5.87
CA LEU A 1147 -25.70 -44.12 -6.82
C LEU A 1147 -25.01 -45.16 -7.74
N GLN A 1148 -23.71 -45.41 -7.57
CA GLN A 1148 -22.95 -46.44 -8.28
C GLN A 1148 -22.59 -47.67 -7.42
N TRP A 1149 -23.02 -47.72 -6.15
CA TRP A 1149 -22.78 -48.84 -5.22
C TRP A 1149 -24.09 -49.33 -4.58
N SER A 1150 -25.08 -49.65 -5.42
CA SER A 1150 -26.33 -50.34 -5.07
C SER A 1150 -26.76 -51.31 -6.17
#